data_AF-A0A355UMW3-F1
#
_entry.id   AF-A0A355UMW3-F1
#
_cell.length_a   1.000
_cell.length_b   1.000
_cell.length_c   1.000
_cell.angle_alpha   90.00
_cell.angle_beta   90.00
_cell.angle_gamma   90.00
#
_symmetry.space_group_name_H-M   'P 1'
#
loop_
_entity.id
_entity.type
_entity.pdbx_description
1 polymer ?
#
loop_
_entity_poly.entity_id
_entity_poly.type
_entity_poly.pdbx_seq_one_letter_code
_entity_poly.pdbx_strand_id
1 'polypeptide(L)'
;MDVKTIIRTSAIIYAEEAKSISSKTIQRKIIESVFVENENKQLTVYEIISETERIFSLSFSYEEIHSLINNQKTKSFHVQMTGNNAEQALISLSNERFQFLKNKKVENNFDNFIQIFIERFNYTTTKKNVENIIQKYLYELLNTNIKLYSKIIKPTPEKNEITIDSTIFDRDEIQIINDFLTWEDTEKNKALFKIISYCIEYALVVNNSNGDNTYLASLRNKQFYLDNNLLYRALGINGNTRKERTLVFFKKCIDSGQELLISKFSKKEFIDTIEYHINNLKKLPFGRIDPKIFSKYCSNPSLYEYYHFWRNGRITYGFDSFYAYIIGEYESLCKRFNILEDYKIPYDESDNEIFNIIEKYKDEIETTKIYGFEQSHRFDAQNYFFIEKKRAKNNKNIQDTKYYLITTDQKLKKWDNEHSANQPITLLPSHWMGLLLKYYSRTDDDYKSFVSFLKLKQHDHDNSINEHELQAVLSGISEITEDFSRQNKAMEVLVERKFTGVIDSKNPSIIKENAKSFTKDLLEKELEETHISYKQQLESVKKLNEQEKEKLLERNKKYIDEVLAEKAKSGLQDKYGDVIREIKRITTLKRNAEERLEEVYKKKKFYIWTFPVIMSLVLFICVLIFPWDVMEKITWIVSALIIGLTYLYLAVFGKSLNPEKYFVELKEQIKKNVYREFTVDLSELNELKELENELNKKLNKA
;
A
#
# COMPACT_ATOMS: atom_id res chain seq x y z
N MET A 1 -28.59 16.28 36.34
CA MET A 1 -29.20 14.99 35.94
C MET A 1 -28.11 13.95 36.06
N ASP A 2 -28.26 12.89 36.87
CA ASP A 2 -27.30 11.78 36.81
C ASP A 2 -27.59 10.98 35.53
N VAL A 3 -26.83 11.32 34.50
CA VAL A 3 -26.83 10.70 33.16
C VAL A 3 -26.75 9.16 33.25
N LYS A 4 -26.20 8.63 34.34
CA LYS A 4 -26.07 7.20 34.59
C LYS A 4 -27.41 6.53 34.93
N THR A 5 -28.34 7.15 35.64
CA THR A 5 -29.55 6.45 36.15
C THR A 5 -30.58 6.18 35.05
N ILE A 6 -30.76 7.11 34.11
CA ILE A 6 -31.78 7.05 33.05
C ILE A 6 -31.36 6.07 31.94
N ILE A 7 -30.07 6.07 31.56
CA ILE A 7 -29.53 5.11 30.59
C ILE A 7 -29.49 3.70 31.19
N ARG A 8 -29.12 3.54 32.48
CA ARG A 8 -28.74 2.24 33.04
C ARG A 8 -29.87 1.28 33.36
N THR A 9 -31.12 1.71 33.48
CA THR A 9 -32.10 0.84 34.16
C THR A 9 -33.35 0.60 33.36
N SER A 10 -34.05 1.62 32.87
CA SER A 10 -35.30 1.39 32.12
C SER A 10 -35.03 1.00 30.67
N ALA A 11 -34.11 1.68 29.97
CA ALA A 11 -33.73 1.33 28.60
C ALA A 11 -33.09 -0.08 28.51
N ILE A 12 -32.28 -0.45 29.51
CA ILE A 12 -31.53 -1.71 29.57
C ILE A 12 -32.42 -2.90 29.98
N ILE A 13 -33.35 -2.71 30.93
CA ILE A 13 -34.19 -3.80 31.44
C ILE A 13 -35.39 -4.08 30.54
N TYR A 14 -35.94 -3.05 29.88
CA TYR A 14 -37.29 -3.13 29.33
C TYR A 14 -37.45 -2.94 27.83
N ALA A 15 -36.38 -2.61 27.12
CA ALA A 15 -36.35 -2.66 25.67
C ALA A 15 -36.51 -4.12 25.19
N GLU A 16 -37.78 -4.56 25.15
CA GLU A 16 -38.14 -5.86 24.65
C GLU A 16 -38.59 -5.76 23.21
N GLU A 17 -38.25 -6.83 22.52
CA GLU A 17 -38.49 -7.06 21.12
C GLU A 17 -39.94 -7.40 20.78
N ALA A 18 -40.92 -7.13 21.65
CA ALA A 18 -42.29 -7.61 21.47
C ALA A 18 -43.08 -6.78 20.43
N LYS A 19 -43.79 -7.50 19.55
CA LYS A 19 -44.60 -6.96 18.43
C LYS A 19 -45.89 -6.23 18.85
N SER A 20 -46.24 -6.28 20.13
CA SER A 20 -47.43 -5.60 20.70
C SER A 20 -47.20 -5.37 22.19
N ILE A 21 -46.96 -4.13 22.60
CA ILE A 21 -46.72 -3.77 24.00
C ILE A 21 -47.71 -2.68 24.37
N SER A 22 -48.83 -3.07 25.00
CA SER A 22 -49.81 -2.08 25.45
C SER A 22 -49.16 -0.96 26.28
N SER A 23 -49.66 0.27 26.18
CA SER A 23 -49.17 1.42 26.97
C SER A 23 -49.07 1.06 28.47
N LYS A 24 -50.05 0.33 29.03
CA LYS A 24 -50.02 -0.18 30.41
C LYS A 24 -48.84 -1.11 30.70
N THR A 25 -48.39 -1.89 29.74
CA THR A 25 -47.18 -2.73 29.87
C THR A 25 -45.93 -1.86 29.95
N ILE A 26 -45.83 -0.82 29.12
CA ILE A 26 -44.72 0.14 29.17
C ILE A 26 -44.71 0.90 30.50
N GLN A 27 -45.87 1.41 30.93
CA GLN A 27 -46.02 2.08 32.23
C GLN A 27 -45.62 1.14 33.38
N ARG A 28 -46.07 -0.12 33.37
CA ARG A 28 -45.65 -1.12 34.38
C ARG A 28 -44.14 -1.28 34.40
N LYS A 29 -43.50 -1.41 33.24
CA LYS A 29 -42.04 -1.55 33.12
C LYS A 29 -41.31 -0.36 33.74
N ILE A 30 -41.78 0.87 33.50
CA ILE A 30 -41.24 2.08 34.13
C ILE A 30 -41.33 1.99 35.66
N ILE A 31 -42.48 1.58 36.21
CA ILE A 31 -42.65 1.41 37.66
C ILE A 31 -41.76 0.29 38.21
N GLU A 32 -41.64 -0.85 37.51
CA GLU A 32 -40.73 -1.93 37.90
C GLU A 32 -39.26 -1.45 37.89
N SER A 33 -38.85 -0.51 37.03
CA SER A 33 -37.50 0.11 37.07
C SER A 33 -37.24 0.93 38.34
N VAL A 34 -38.26 1.62 38.88
CA VAL A 34 -38.13 2.39 40.13
C VAL A 34 -37.69 1.50 41.27
N PHE A 35 -38.27 0.30 41.37
CA PHE A 35 -37.89 -0.69 42.38
C PHE A 35 -36.50 -1.27 42.15
N VAL A 36 -36.07 -1.44 40.90
CA VAL A 36 -34.70 -1.91 40.62
C VAL A 36 -33.66 -0.87 41.07
N GLU A 37 -33.91 0.42 40.84
CA GLU A 37 -33.01 1.50 41.30
C GLU A 37 -33.00 1.68 42.81
N ASN A 38 -34.14 1.44 43.47
CA ASN A 38 -34.26 1.55 44.92
C ASN A 38 -33.98 0.22 45.64
N GLU A 39 -33.24 -0.71 45.03
CA GLU A 39 -32.85 -2.01 45.60
C GLU A 39 -34.01 -2.83 46.19
N ASN A 40 -35.17 -2.76 45.54
CA ASN A 40 -36.44 -3.36 45.96
C ASN A 40 -36.95 -2.88 47.33
N LYS A 41 -36.58 -1.67 47.75
CA LYS A 41 -37.16 -1.03 48.94
C LYS A 41 -38.68 -0.96 48.82
N GLN A 42 -39.36 -1.19 49.94
CA GLN A 42 -40.81 -1.02 50.04
C GLN A 42 -41.17 0.46 49.94
N LEU A 43 -42.07 0.80 49.02
CA LEU A 43 -42.51 2.17 48.73
C LEU A 43 -44.04 2.25 48.72
N THR A 44 -44.59 3.35 49.22
CA THR A 44 -46.00 3.72 49.07
C THR A 44 -46.30 4.20 47.66
N VAL A 45 -47.58 4.28 47.26
CA VAL A 45 -47.96 4.81 45.94
C VAL A 45 -47.45 6.24 45.72
N TYR A 46 -47.49 7.09 46.74
CA TYR A 46 -46.95 8.47 46.66
C TYR A 46 -45.43 8.51 46.51
N GLU A 47 -44.71 7.62 47.20
CA GLU A 47 -43.25 7.49 47.02
C GLU A 47 -42.92 6.97 45.61
N ILE A 48 -43.71 6.05 45.07
CA ILE A 48 -43.56 5.59 43.68
C ILE A 48 -43.78 6.75 42.71
N ILE A 49 -44.81 7.58 42.88
CA ILE A 49 -45.05 8.78 42.06
C ILE A 49 -43.82 9.70 42.10
N SER A 50 -43.38 10.05 43.32
CA SER A 50 -42.24 10.95 43.54
C SER A 50 -40.95 10.41 42.91
N GLU A 51 -40.66 9.13 43.11
CA GLU A 51 -39.48 8.48 42.54
C GLU A 51 -39.57 8.35 41.02
N THR A 52 -40.77 8.12 40.47
CA THR A 52 -40.97 8.08 39.01
C THR A 52 -40.73 9.44 38.37
N GLU A 53 -41.21 10.52 39.01
CA GLU A 53 -40.94 11.89 38.57
C GLU A 53 -39.45 12.24 38.71
N ARG A 54 -38.82 11.86 39.82
CA ARG A 54 -37.39 12.09 40.09
C ARG A 54 -36.48 11.38 39.09
N ILE A 55 -36.79 10.12 38.75
CA ILE A 55 -35.93 9.28 37.91
C ILE A 55 -36.23 9.50 36.42
N PHE A 56 -37.50 9.58 36.03
CA PHE A 56 -37.91 9.58 34.62
C PHE A 56 -38.53 10.89 34.14
N SER A 57 -38.74 11.86 35.03
CA SER A 57 -39.48 13.09 34.73
C SER A 57 -40.88 12.81 34.15
N LEU A 58 -41.50 11.72 34.62
CA LEU A 58 -42.86 11.32 34.27
C LEU A 58 -43.77 11.49 35.49
N SER A 59 -44.87 12.20 35.31
CA SER A 59 -45.91 12.34 36.33
C SER A 59 -47.01 11.32 36.06
N PHE A 60 -47.32 10.51 37.07
CA PHE A 60 -48.36 9.49 37.02
C PHE A 60 -49.49 9.78 38.01
N SER A 61 -50.70 9.47 37.54
CA SER A 61 -51.87 9.06 38.30
C SER A 61 -51.64 8.27 39.60
N TYR A 62 -52.24 8.65 40.74
CA TYR A 62 -52.48 7.67 41.81
C TYR A 62 -53.28 6.48 41.25
N GLU A 63 -54.35 6.76 40.49
CA GLU A 63 -55.20 5.76 39.85
C GLU A 63 -54.43 4.94 38.82
N GLU A 64 -53.54 5.56 38.04
CA GLU A 64 -52.71 4.86 37.05
C GLU A 64 -51.81 3.83 37.75
N ILE A 65 -51.04 4.24 38.74
CA ILE A 65 -50.14 3.34 39.49
C ILE A 65 -50.93 2.28 40.26
N HIS A 66 -52.01 2.67 40.93
CA HIS A 66 -52.86 1.75 41.67
C HIS A 66 -53.47 0.68 40.75
N SER A 67 -53.89 1.06 39.53
CA SER A 67 -54.43 0.12 38.54
C SER A 67 -53.37 -0.84 37.96
N LEU A 68 -52.11 -0.40 37.88
CA LEU A 68 -50.99 -1.21 37.38
C LEU A 68 -50.53 -2.24 38.41
N ILE A 69 -50.48 -1.85 39.68
CA ILE A 69 -50.05 -2.70 40.80
C ILE A 69 -51.09 -3.78 41.10
N ASN A 70 -52.38 -3.42 41.13
CA ASN A 70 -53.47 -4.34 41.47
C ASN A 70 -53.92 -5.24 40.31
N ASN A 71 -53.19 -5.23 39.19
CA ASN A 71 -53.51 -6.08 38.05
C ASN A 71 -53.20 -7.55 38.35
N GLN A 72 -54.23 -8.31 38.74
CA GLN A 72 -54.14 -9.73 39.13
C GLN A 72 -53.51 -10.65 38.08
N LYS A 73 -53.43 -10.23 36.80
CA LYS A 73 -52.78 -11.01 35.74
C LYS A 73 -51.26 -11.02 35.84
N THR A 74 -50.66 -10.10 36.60
CA THR A 74 -49.21 -9.98 36.75
C THR A 74 -48.82 -10.08 38.21
N LYS A 75 -48.37 -11.25 38.66
CA LYS A 75 -47.83 -11.50 40.02
C LYS A 75 -46.47 -10.81 40.28
N SER A 76 -46.23 -9.66 39.66
CA SER A 76 -44.94 -8.95 39.68
C SER A 76 -44.72 -8.17 40.98
N PHE A 77 -45.80 -7.71 41.63
CA PHE A 77 -45.74 -6.84 42.80
C PHE A 77 -46.24 -7.56 44.06
N HIS A 78 -45.57 -7.31 45.17
CA HIS A 78 -46.00 -7.67 46.51
C HIS A 78 -46.53 -6.43 47.21
N VAL A 79 -47.77 -6.48 47.67
CA VAL A 79 -48.44 -5.37 48.36
C VAL A 79 -48.70 -5.78 49.80
N GLN A 80 -48.06 -5.10 50.74
CA GLN A 80 -48.24 -5.27 52.17
C GLN A 80 -49.13 -4.15 52.70
N MET A 81 -50.28 -4.51 53.27
CA MET A 81 -51.20 -3.54 53.85
C MET A 81 -50.74 -3.15 55.26
N THR A 82 -50.56 -1.84 55.47
CA THR A 82 -50.23 -1.25 56.78
C THR A 82 -51.48 -0.59 57.34
N GLY A 83 -52.31 -1.37 58.05
CA GLY A 83 -53.58 -0.91 58.63
C GLY A 83 -54.77 -0.90 57.65
N ASN A 84 -55.84 -0.17 58.01
CA ASN A 84 -57.10 -0.10 57.23
C ASN A 84 -57.06 0.90 56.06
N ASN A 85 -55.96 1.65 55.88
CA ASN A 85 -55.85 2.68 54.84
C ASN A 85 -55.08 2.14 53.63
N ALA A 86 -55.78 1.97 52.50
CA ALA A 86 -55.19 1.52 51.24
C ALA A 86 -54.05 2.43 50.72
N GLU A 87 -54.05 3.72 51.12
CA GLU A 87 -53.02 4.70 50.73
C GLU A 87 -51.65 4.47 51.40
N GLN A 88 -51.60 3.72 52.50
CA GLN A 88 -50.37 3.39 53.21
C GLN A 88 -49.82 2.01 52.82
N ALA A 89 -50.36 1.37 51.79
CA ALA A 89 -49.88 0.09 51.33
C ALA A 89 -48.41 0.19 50.87
N LEU A 90 -47.56 -0.68 51.43
CA LEU A 90 -46.16 -0.79 51.07
C LEU A 90 -46.02 -1.78 49.90
N ILE A 91 -45.49 -1.31 48.79
CA ILE A 91 -45.34 -2.08 47.56
C ILE A 91 -43.86 -2.40 47.34
N SER A 92 -43.56 -3.60 46.86
CA SER A 92 -42.25 -4.02 46.37
C SER A 92 -42.43 -4.98 45.19
N LEU A 93 -41.35 -5.28 44.45
CA LEU A 93 -41.38 -6.39 43.50
C LEU A 93 -41.27 -7.72 44.22
N SER A 94 -41.88 -8.77 43.65
CA SER A 94 -41.62 -10.13 44.11
C SER A 94 -40.13 -10.46 43.95
N ASN A 95 -39.56 -11.25 44.87
CA ASN A 95 -38.13 -11.56 44.85
C ASN A 95 -37.70 -12.23 43.52
N GLU A 96 -38.52 -13.12 42.97
CA GLU A 96 -38.28 -13.74 41.66
C GLU A 96 -38.22 -12.69 40.54
N ARG A 97 -39.16 -11.75 40.52
CA ARG A 97 -39.20 -10.68 39.52
C ARG A 97 -38.03 -9.72 39.68
N PHE A 98 -37.70 -9.31 40.90
CA PHE A 98 -36.57 -8.42 41.17
C PHE A 98 -35.24 -9.04 40.73
N GLN A 99 -34.96 -10.30 41.08
CA GLN A 99 -33.72 -10.96 40.68
C GLN A 99 -33.63 -11.15 39.16
N PHE A 100 -34.74 -11.51 38.50
CA PHE A 100 -34.81 -11.58 37.05
C PHE A 100 -34.43 -10.24 36.39
N LEU A 101 -35.00 -9.13 36.86
CA LEU A 101 -34.73 -7.80 36.32
C LEU A 101 -33.31 -7.30 36.62
N LYS A 102 -32.80 -7.62 37.81
CA LYS A 102 -31.42 -7.30 38.22
C LYS A 102 -30.40 -8.03 37.34
N ASN A 103 -30.61 -9.31 37.03
CA ASN A 103 -29.74 -10.07 36.13
C ASN A 103 -29.80 -9.54 34.69
N LYS A 104 -31.01 -9.23 34.20
CA LYS A 104 -31.21 -8.65 32.86
C LYS A 104 -30.52 -7.29 32.69
N LYS A 105 -30.43 -6.48 33.76
CA LYS A 105 -29.67 -5.22 33.81
C LYS A 105 -28.17 -5.46 33.55
N VAL A 106 -27.60 -6.53 34.09
CA VAL A 106 -26.19 -6.87 33.94
C VAL A 106 -25.90 -7.39 32.53
N GLU A 107 -26.75 -8.25 31.97
CA GLU A 107 -26.57 -8.82 30.63
C GLU A 107 -26.61 -7.77 29.50
N ASN A 108 -27.44 -6.73 29.65
CA ASN A 108 -27.61 -5.69 28.63
C ASN A 108 -26.76 -4.43 28.90
N ASN A 109 -25.78 -4.51 29.80
CA ASN A 109 -24.93 -3.37 30.12
C ASN A 109 -23.96 -3.04 28.96
N PHE A 110 -24.00 -1.80 28.48
CA PHE A 110 -23.09 -1.29 27.46
C PHE A 110 -21.62 -1.29 27.91
N ASP A 111 -21.36 -1.25 29.22
CA ASP A 111 -20.00 -1.25 29.77
C ASP A 111 -19.20 -2.47 29.25
N ASN A 112 -19.85 -3.64 29.05
CA ASN A 112 -19.20 -4.83 28.49
C ASN A 112 -18.79 -4.63 27.02
N PHE A 113 -19.68 -4.09 26.17
CA PHE A 113 -19.38 -3.83 24.76
C PHE A 113 -18.29 -2.77 24.60
N ILE A 114 -18.31 -1.75 25.44
CA ILE A 114 -17.28 -0.70 25.48
C ILE A 114 -15.93 -1.30 25.86
N GLN A 115 -15.89 -2.17 26.87
CA GLN A 115 -14.65 -2.83 27.28
C GLN A 115 -14.08 -3.72 26.16
N ILE A 116 -14.92 -4.55 25.52
CA ILE A 116 -14.51 -5.38 24.38
C ILE A 116 -13.98 -4.50 23.23
N PHE A 117 -14.65 -3.39 22.95
CA PHE A 117 -14.22 -2.44 21.93
C PHE A 117 -12.85 -1.82 22.24
N ILE A 118 -12.62 -1.38 23.48
CA ILE A 118 -11.34 -0.82 23.93
C ILE A 118 -10.21 -1.86 23.80
N GLU A 119 -10.46 -3.09 24.23
CA GLU A 119 -9.48 -4.18 24.15
C GLU A 119 -9.15 -4.59 22.72
N ARG A 120 -10.14 -4.55 21.81
CA ARG A 120 -9.97 -4.99 20.42
C ARG A 120 -9.25 -3.98 19.54
N PHE A 121 -9.46 -2.69 19.75
CA PHE A 121 -8.93 -1.63 18.88
C PHE A 121 -7.71 -0.90 19.43
N ASN A 122 -7.20 -1.29 20.61
CA ASN A 122 -5.95 -0.79 21.20
C ASN A 122 -5.82 0.76 21.18
N TYR A 123 -6.92 1.48 21.43
CA TYR A 123 -6.85 2.94 21.53
C TYR A 123 -5.85 3.34 22.64
N THR A 124 -4.85 4.13 22.27
CA THR A 124 -3.77 4.65 23.13
C THR A 124 -4.26 5.72 24.11
N THR A 125 -5.45 6.29 23.88
CA THR A 125 -6.14 7.18 24.81
C THR A 125 -6.47 6.41 26.09
N THR A 126 -6.33 7.03 27.27
CA THR A 126 -6.67 6.42 28.56
C THR A 126 -8.04 5.74 28.49
N LYS A 127 -8.15 4.44 28.85
CA LYS A 127 -9.40 3.65 28.76
C LYS A 127 -10.64 4.38 29.30
N LYS A 128 -10.45 5.17 30.36
CA LYS A 128 -11.47 6.02 31.02
C LYS A 128 -12.03 7.13 30.11
N ASN A 129 -11.26 7.63 29.15
CA ASN A 129 -11.69 8.66 28.21
C ASN A 129 -12.62 8.07 27.14
N VAL A 130 -12.28 6.91 26.56
CA VAL A 130 -13.12 6.24 25.55
C VAL A 130 -14.50 5.87 26.10
N GLU A 131 -14.54 5.32 27.32
CA GLU A 131 -15.80 5.01 28.01
C GLU A 131 -16.69 6.25 28.20
N ASN A 132 -16.11 7.35 28.68
CA ASN A 132 -16.84 8.60 28.87
C ASN A 132 -17.38 9.17 27.54
N ILE A 133 -16.59 9.09 26.46
CA ILE A 133 -17.00 9.57 25.12
C ILE A 133 -18.22 8.80 24.63
N ILE A 134 -18.17 7.46 24.69
CA ILE A 134 -19.29 6.62 24.22
C ILE A 134 -20.52 6.83 25.12
N GLN A 135 -20.37 6.88 26.44
CA GLN A 135 -21.49 7.13 27.36
C GLN A 135 -22.13 8.51 27.13
N LYS A 136 -21.33 9.56 26.89
CA LYS A 136 -21.79 10.90 26.52
C LYS A 136 -22.58 10.86 25.21
N TYR A 137 -22.08 10.16 24.19
CA TYR A 137 -22.81 9.97 22.93
C TYR A 137 -24.13 9.23 23.09
N LEU A 138 -24.18 8.14 23.85
CA LEU A 138 -25.41 7.38 24.09
C LEU A 138 -26.46 8.22 24.85
N TYR A 139 -26.02 9.11 25.74
CA TYR A 139 -26.89 10.06 26.42
C TYR A 139 -27.53 11.06 25.46
N GLU A 140 -26.73 11.71 24.61
CA GLU A 140 -27.25 12.63 23.60
C GLU A 140 -28.19 11.91 22.63
N LEU A 141 -27.82 10.71 22.18
CA LEU A 141 -28.66 9.87 21.35
C LEU A 141 -30.02 9.61 22.02
N LEU A 142 -30.05 9.23 23.29
CA LEU A 142 -31.28 8.97 24.03
C LEU A 142 -32.17 10.22 24.10
N ASN A 143 -31.62 11.36 24.55
CA ASN A 143 -32.39 12.58 24.76
C ASN A 143 -32.94 13.16 23.48
N THR A 144 -32.12 13.23 22.44
CA THR A 144 -32.54 13.71 21.13
C THR A 144 -33.64 12.84 20.55
N ASN A 145 -33.53 11.50 20.67
CA ASN A 145 -34.55 10.58 20.16
C ASN A 145 -35.84 10.62 20.99
N ILE A 146 -35.78 10.82 22.31
CA ILE A 146 -36.98 11.04 23.13
C ILE A 146 -37.74 12.27 22.64
N LYS A 147 -37.05 13.41 22.48
CA LYS A 147 -37.66 14.66 21.96
C LYS A 147 -38.24 14.46 20.56
N LEU A 148 -37.51 13.75 19.70
CA LEU A 148 -37.93 13.40 18.34
C LEU A 148 -39.24 12.63 18.30
N TYR A 149 -39.27 11.45 18.94
CA TYR A 149 -40.42 10.57 18.84
C TYR A 149 -41.62 11.18 19.56
N SER A 150 -41.40 11.95 20.63
CA SER A 150 -42.47 12.73 21.27
C SER A 150 -43.11 13.71 20.30
N LYS A 151 -42.31 14.47 19.53
CA LYS A 151 -42.83 15.40 18.50
C LYS A 151 -43.49 14.69 17.32
N ILE A 152 -42.99 13.52 16.91
CA ILE A 152 -43.59 12.71 15.84
C ILE A 152 -44.95 12.13 16.26
N ILE A 153 -45.08 11.67 17.51
CA ILE A 153 -46.32 11.10 18.07
C ILE A 153 -47.36 12.20 18.27
N LYS A 154 -46.95 13.31 18.91
CA LYS A 154 -47.81 14.45 19.21
C LYS A 154 -47.03 15.74 18.99
N PRO A 155 -47.31 16.47 17.90
CA PRO A 155 -46.67 17.75 17.64
C PRO A 155 -46.89 18.73 18.78
N THR A 156 -45.79 19.31 19.27
CA THR A 156 -45.81 20.42 20.23
C THR A 156 -45.18 21.66 19.58
N PRO A 157 -45.61 22.87 19.99
CA PRO A 157 -45.07 24.13 19.48
C PRO A 157 -43.64 24.42 19.97
N GLU A 158 -43.07 23.58 20.85
CA GLU A 158 -41.74 23.79 21.40
C GLU A 158 -40.64 23.64 20.35
N LYS A 159 -39.74 24.62 20.35
CA LYS A 159 -38.50 24.62 19.58
C LYS A 159 -37.49 23.70 20.24
N ASN A 160 -37.55 22.42 19.89
CA ASN A 160 -36.64 21.41 20.38
C ASN A 160 -35.60 21.07 19.31
N GLU A 161 -34.32 21.03 19.67
CA GLU A 161 -33.28 20.42 18.83
C GLU A 161 -33.49 18.91 18.80
N ILE A 162 -33.60 18.37 17.57
CA ILE A 162 -34.00 16.99 17.29
C ILE A 162 -32.90 16.23 16.54
N THR A 163 -31.69 16.78 16.56
CA THR A 163 -30.49 16.17 15.99
C THR A 163 -29.37 16.27 17.03
N ILE A 164 -28.52 15.25 17.08
CA ILE A 164 -27.32 15.31 17.92
C ILE A 164 -26.44 16.41 17.35
N ASP A 165 -26.14 17.41 18.16
CA ASP A 165 -25.19 18.45 17.79
C ASP A 165 -23.78 17.84 17.74
N SER A 166 -23.24 17.69 16.53
CA SER A 166 -21.90 17.15 16.33
C SER A 166 -20.82 18.07 16.87
N THR A 167 -21.09 19.36 17.11
CA THR A 167 -20.12 20.32 17.67
C THR A 167 -19.77 20.03 19.13
N ILE A 168 -20.59 19.22 19.82
CA ILE A 168 -20.34 18.76 21.18
C ILE A 168 -19.15 17.78 21.25
N PHE A 169 -18.76 17.19 20.11
CA PHE A 169 -17.69 16.22 20.00
C PHE A 169 -16.56 16.75 19.12
N ASP A 170 -15.32 16.52 19.54
CA ASP A 170 -14.15 16.81 18.72
C ASP A 170 -13.93 15.74 17.62
N ARG A 171 -12.93 15.94 16.76
CA ARG A 171 -12.66 15.05 15.62
C ARG A 171 -12.29 13.63 16.06
N ASP A 172 -11.45 13.50 17.09
CA ASP A 172 -10.96 12.21 17.56
C ASP A 172 -12.09 11.48 18.30
N GLU A 173 -12.91 12.20 19.07
CA GLU A 173 -14.14 11.70 19.68
C GLU A 173 -15.14 11.20 18.63
N ILE A 174 -15.39 11.95 17.55
CA ILE A 174 -16.27 11.52 16.45
C ILE A 174 -15.72 10.26 15.78
N GLN A 175 -14.41 10.16 15.59
CA GLN A 175 -13.79 8.97 15.03
C GLN A 175 -14.02 7.75 15.93
N ILE A 176 -13.76 7.87 17.23
CA ILE A 176 -14.01 6.81 18.22
C ILE A 176 -15.47 6.37 18.21
N ILE A 177 -16.41 7.32 18.19
CA ILE A 177 -17.86 7.04 18.13
C ILE A 177 -18.21 6.29 16.84
N ASN A 178 -17.73 6.77 15.70
CA ASN A 178 -18.02 6.15 14.40
C ASN A 178 -17.38 4.77 14.27
N ASP A 179 -16.19 4.55 14.84
CA ASP A 179 -15.53 3.26 14.91
C ASP A 179 -16.33 2.28 15.79
N PHE A 180 -16.84 2.73 16.95
CA PHE A 180 -17.73 1.93 17.80
C PHE A 180 -19.04 1.55 17.07
N LEU A 181 -19.65 2.49 16.33
CA LEU A 181 -20.86 2.24 15.55
C LEU A 181 -20.61 1.28 14.37
N THR A 182 -19.45 1.38 13.70
CA THR A 182 -19.11 0.54 12.54
C THR A 182 -18.61 -0.85 12.89
N TRP A 183 -18.06 -1.03 14.09
CA TRP A 183 -17.59 -2.31 14.54
C TRP A 183 -18.68 -3.38 14.38
N GLU A 184 -18.36 -4.45 13.65
CA GLU A 184 -19.29 -5.53 13.37
C GLU A 184 -19.50 -6.40 14.62
N ASP A 185 -20.60 -6.12 15.32
CA ASP A 185 -21.09 -6.91 16.46
C ASP A 185 -22.63 -6.86 16.50
N THR A 186 -23.25 -8.02 16.32
CA THR A 186 -24.71 -8.16 16.23
C THR A 186 -25.41 -7.82 17.54
N GLU A 187 -24.85 -8.23 18.67
CA GLU A 187 -25.47 -8.02 19.99
C GLU A 187 -25.35 -6.55 20.42
N LYS A 188 -24.22 -5.89 20.12
CA LYS A 188 -24.04 -4.44 20.23
C LYS A 188 -25.06 -3.70 19.37
N ASN A 189 -25.28 -4.12 18.12
CA ASN A 189 -26.24 -3.47 17.24
C ASN A 189 -27.68 -3.60 17.77
N LYS A 190 -28.04 -4.78 18.30
CA LYS A 190 -29.32 -5.01 19.00
C LYS A 190 -29.44 -4.14 20.25
N ALA A 191 -28.37 -4.02 21.04
CA ALA A 191 -28.34 -3.17 22.23
C ALA A 191 -28.53 -1.68 21.89
N LEU A 192 -27.89 -1.18 20.83
CA LEU A 192 -28.09 0.20 20.34
C LEU A 192 -29.53 0.42 19.88
N PHE A 193 -30.11 -0.55 19.19
CA PHE A 193 -31.53 -0.48 18.82
C PHE A 193 -32.46 -0.49 20.03
N LYS A 194 -32.15 -1.26 21.08
CA LYS A 194 -32.91 -1.29 22.34
C LYS A 194 -33.06 0.10 22.97
N ILE A 195 -32.02 0.93 22.94
CA ILE A 195 -32.09 2.34 23.39
C ILE A 195 -33.17 3.09 22.60
N ILE A 196 -33.15 2.98 21.28
CA ILE A 196 -34.09 3.69 20.39
C ILE A 196 -35.52 3.18 20.56
N SER A 197 -35.68 1.86 20.69
CA SER A 197 -36.93 1.22 21.05
C SER A 197 -37.50 1.79 22.35
N TYR A 198 -36.66 2.01 23.35
CA TYR A 198 -37.06 2.63 24.61
C TYR A 198 -37.47 4.11 24.41
N CYS A 199 -36.75 4.88 23.60
CA CYS A 199 -37.16 6.27 23.28
C CYS A 199 -38.58 6.32 22.69
N ILE A 200 -38.92 5.38 21.81
CA ILE A 200 -40.26 5.27 21.20
C ILE A 200 -41.30 4.92 22.26
N GLU A 201 -41.03 3.92 23.10
CA GLU A 201 -41.92 3.52 24.20
C GLU A 201 -42.17 4.65 25.20
N TYR A 202 -41.11 5.35 25.60
CA TYR A 202 -41.19 6.52 26.48
C TYR A 202 -42.07 7.61 25.88
N ALA A 203 -41.85 7.94 24.60
CA ALA A 203 -42.61 8.96 23.91
C ALA A 203 -44.11 8.62 23.75
N LEU A 204 -44.48 7.33 23.69
CA LEU A 204 -45.88 6.90 23.70
C LEU A 204 -46.56 7.13 25.05
N VAL A 205 -45.82 6.88 26.14
CA VAL A 205 -46.30 7.07 27.53
C VAL A 205 -46.48 8.55 27.84
N VAL A 206 -45.48 9.40 27.57
CA VAL A 206 -45.55 10.85 27.79
C VAL A 206 -46.78 11.47 27.12
N ASN A 207 -47.14 10.96 25.95
CA ASN A 207 -48.23 11.51 25.15
C ASN A 207 -49.62 10.95 25.48
N ASN A 208 -49.75 10.10 26.50
CA ASN A 208 -51.02 9.44 26.89
C ASN A 208 -51.75 8.80 25.70
N SER A 209 -50.98 8.17 24.81
CA SER A 209 -51.54 7.52 23.62
C SER A 209 -52.20 6.19 24.01
N ASN A 210 -53.52 6.07 23.79
CA ASN A 210 -54.30 4.87 24.07
C ASN A 210 -53.86 3.71 23.15
N GLY A 211 -52.95 2.86 23.64
CA GLY A 211 -52.71 1.48 23.19
C GLY A 211 -52.47 1.22 21.69
N ASP A 212 -51.20 1.09 21.31
CA ASP A 212 -50.61 0.36 20.18
C ASP A 212 -51.43 0.13 18.90
N ASN A 213 -52.44 -0.74 18.83
CA ASN A 213 -52.93 -1.21 17.52
C ASN A 213 -53.41 -0.11 16.55
N THR A 214 -54.07 0.94 17.05
CA THR A 214 -54.56 2.04 16.19
C THR A 214 -53.42 2.95 15.72
N TYR A 215 -52.47 3.27 16.60
CA TYR A 215 -51.27 4.05 16.26
C TYR A 215 -50.34 3.26 15.32
N LEU A 216 -50.20 1.96 15.53
CA LEU A 216 -49.36 1.09 14.70
C LEU A 216 -49.94 0.87 13.31
N ALA A 217 -51.25 0.67 13.21
CA ALA A 217 -51.95 0.65 11.94
C ALA A 217 -51.75 1.97 11.19
N SER A 218 -51.68 3.09 11.92
CA SER A 218 -51.47 4.40 11.32
C SER A 218 -50.07 4.62 10.79
N LEU A 219 -49.08 3.79 11.12
CA LEU A 219 -47.74 3.86 10.52
C LEU A 219 -47.69 3.19 9.13
N ARG A 220 -48.74 2.48 8.69
CA ARG A 220 -48.82 1.87 7.35
C ARG A 220 -49.33 2.85 6.31
N ASN A 221 -49.13 2.50 5.04
CA ASN A 221 -49.78 3.14 3.89
C ASN A 221 -49.51 4.66 3.79
N LYS A 222 -48.37 5.10 4.30
CA LYS A 222 -47.84 6.45 4.08
C LYS A 222 -47.23 6.54 2.70
N GLN A 223 -47.22 7.76 2.19
CA GLN A 223 -46.66 8.09 0.88
C GLN A 223 -45.43 8.99 1.08
N PHE A 224 -44.28 8.47 0.68
CA PHE A 224 -42.98 9.09 0.88
C PHE A 224 -42.45 9.67 -0.41
N TYR A 225 -42.46 10.99 -0.47
CA TYR A 225 -41.81 11.73 -1.54
C TYR A 225 -40.33 11.79 -1.25
N LEU A 226 -39.54 11.37 -2.23
CA LEU A 226 -38.10 11.31 -2.12
C LEU A 226 -37.47 12.66 -2.51
N ASP A 227 -36.65 13.18 -1.61
CA ASP A 227 -35.72 14.27 -1.90
C ASP A 227 -34.64 13.82 -2.90
N ASN A 228 -34.13 14.74 -3.71
CA ASN A 228 -33.05 14.55 -4.67
C ASN A 228 -31.81 13.88 -4.03
N ASN A 229 -31.45 14.30 -2.82
CA ASN A 229 -30.33 13.70 -2.07
C ASN A 229 -30.50 12.19 -1.82
N LEU A 230 -31.73 11.70 -1.65
CA LEU A 230 -31.97 10.27 -1.51
C LEU A 230 -31.80 9.52 -2.83
N LEU A 231 -32.20 10.13 -3.94
CA LEU A 231 -31.99 9.56 -5.27
C LEU A 231 -30.49 9.42 -5.54
N TYR A 232 -29.70 10.47 -5.32
CA TYR A 232 -28.24 10.42 -5.46
C TYR A 232 -27.59 9.32 -4.62
N ARG A 233 -28.02 9.18 -3.35
CA ARG A 233 -27.53 8.10 -2.48
C ARG A 233 -27.94 6.74 -3.00
N ALA A 234 -29.20 6.53 -3.39
CA ALA A 234 -29.72 5.25 -3.87
C ALA A 234 -29.03 4.76 -5.16
N LEU A 235 -28.58 5.67 -6.02
CA LEU A 235 -27.80 5.34 -7.22
C LEU A 235 -26.33 5.01 -6.89
N GLY A 236 -25.82 5.51 -5.76
CA GLY A 236 -24.43 5.38 -5.35
C GLY A 236 -23.55 6.53 -5.78
N ILE A 237 -24.13 7.64 -6.24
CA ILE A 237 -23.39 8.86 -6.58
C ILE A 237 -22.69 9.39 -5.33
N ASN A 238 -23.32 9.29 -4.15
CA ASN A 238 -22.69 9.64 -2.88
C ASN A 238 -21.98 8.47 -2.17
N GLY A 239 -21.56 7.46 -2.93
CA GLY A 239 -20.76 6.34 -2.43
C GLY A 239 -21.58 5.10 -2.02
N ASN A 240 -20.91 3.95 -2.08
CA ASN A 240 -21.55 2.63 -1.91
C ASN A 240 -22.17 2.43 -0.52
N THR A 241 -21.49 2.90 0.53
CA THR A 241 -22.01 2.79 1.90
C THR A 241 -23.34 3.54 2.07
N ARG A 242 -23.52 4.70 1.40
CA ARG A 242 -24.79 5.44 1.45
C ARG A 242 -25.86 4.78 0.57
N LYS A 243 -25.45 4.18 -0.56
CA LYS A 243 -26.32 3.38 -1.44
C LYS A 243 -26.98 2.24 -0.69
N GLU A 244 -26.19 1.37 -0.08
CA GLU A 244 -26.70 0.19 0.62
C GLU A 244 -27.73 0.56 1.69
N ARG A 245 -27.44 1.60 2.48
CA ARG A 245 -28.35 2.10 3.52
C ARG A 245 -29.69 2.59 2.97
N THR A 246 -29.65 3.40 1.91
CA THR A 246 -30.87 3.92 1.30
C THR A 246 -31.69 2.81 0.66
N LEU A 247 -31.04 1.82 0.03
CA LEU A 247 -31.72 0.67 -0.56
C LEU A 247 -32.38 -0.22 0.50
N VAL A 248 -31.73 -0.42 1.66
CA VAL A 248 -32.34 -1.14 2.80
C VAL A 248 -33.55 -0.37 3.34
N PHE A 249 -33.44 0.95 3.48
CA PHE A 249 -34.57 1.79 3.89
C PHE A 249 -35.75 1.70 2.90
N PHE A 250 -35.49 1.78 1.58
CA PHE A 250 -36.54 1.61 0.56
C PHE A 250 -37.19 0.25 0.63
N LYS A 251 -36.40 -0.82 0.74
CA LYS A 251 -36.92 -2.18 0.92
C LYS A 251 -37.84 -2.26 2.14
N LYS A 252 -37.43 -1.68 3.27
CA LYS A 252 -38.23 -1.69 4.49
C LYS A 252 -39.52 -0.87 4.38
N CYS A 253 -39.49 0.22 3.65
CA CYS A 253 -40.68 1.00 3.34
C CYS A 253 -41.68 0.16 2.55
N ILE A 254 -41.25 -0.53 1.49
CA ILE A 254 -42.12 -1.41 0.70
C ILE A 254 -42.64 -2.58 1.54
N ASP A 255 -41.76 -3.27 2.28
CA ASP A 255 -42.13 -4.41 3.14
C ASP A 255 -43.15 -4.04 4.23
N SER A 256 -43.19 -2.77 4.64
CA SER A 256 -44.16 -2.25 5.63
C SER A 256 -45.41 -1.60 5.01
N GLY A 257 -45.54 -1.63 3.67
CA GLY A 257 -46.69 -1.12 2.93
C GLY A 257 -46.66 0.39 2.67
N GLN A 258 -45.49 1.04 2.72
CA GLN A 258 -45.35 2.43 2.28
C GLN A 258 -45.19 2.50 0.77
N GLU A 259 -45.66 3.59 0.17
CA GLU A 259 -45.41 3.90 -1.24
C GLU A 259 -44.31 4.94 -1.35
N LEU A 260 -43.37 4.73 -2.27
CA LEU A 260 -42.31 5.67 -2.58
C LEU A 260 -42.72 6.47 -3.83
N LEU A 261 -42.59 7.78 -3.79
CA LEU A 261 -42.94 8.68 -4.88
C LEU A 261 -41.84 9.70 -5.15
N ILE A 262 -41.82 10.23 -6.35
CA ILE A 262 -40.95 11.33 -6.76
C ILE A 262 -41.86 12.44 -7.31
N SER A 263 -41.79 13.63 -6.72
CA SER A 263 -42.56 14.77 -7.23
C SER A 263 -41.96 15.27 -8.55
N LYS A 264 -42.76 16.03 -9.32
CA LYS A 264 -42.27 16.81 -10.46
C LYS A 264 -41.01 17.63 -10.12
N PHE A 265 -40.98 18.24 -8.94
CA PHE A 265 -39.89 19.12 -8.50
C PHE A 265 -38.62 18.34 -8.16
N SER A 266 -38.71 17.24 -7.40
CA SER A 266 -37.56 16.38 -7.09
C SER A 266 -36.95 15.77 -8.36
N LYS A 267 -37.78 15.35 -9.33
CA LYS A 267 -37.28 14.83 -10.60
C LYS A 267 -36.56 15.90 -11.42
N LYS A 268 -37.14 17.10 -11.47
CA LYS A 268 -36.51 18.23 -12.17
C LYS A 268 -35.18 18.60 -11.53
N GLU A 269 -35.14 18.73 -10.20
CA GLU A 269 -33.91 18.99 -9.46
C GLU A 269 -32.84 17.93 -9.75
N PHE A 270 -33.22 16.64 -9.73
CA PHE A 270 -32.31 15.53 -10.03
C PHE A 270 -31.67 15.66 -11.42
N ILE A 271 -32.48 15.90 -12.45
CA ILE A 271 -32.01 16.06 -13.84
C ILE A 271 -31.15 17.32 -13.98
N ASP A 272 -31.64 18.47 -13.52
CA ASP A 272 -30.95 19.77 -13.61
C ASP A 272 -29.58 19.72 -12.91
N THR A 273 -29.49 19.03 -11.76
CA THR A 273 -28.24 18.89 -11.01
C THR A 273 -27.23 17.99 -11.74
N ILE A 274 -27.67 16.88 -12.34
CA ILE A 274 -26.79 16.01 -13.15
C ILE A 274 -26.24 16.79 -14.35
N GLU A 275 -27.11 17.49 -15.08
CA GLU A 275 -26.72 18.28 -16.25
C GLU A 275 -25.76 19.39 -15.88
N TYR A 276 -25.99 20.09 -14.76
CA TYR A 276 -25.09 21.11 -14.24
C TYR A 276 -23.67 20.57 -14.02
N HIS A 277 -23.53 19.44 -13.31
CA HIS A 277 -22.22 18.84 -13.05
C HIS A 277 -21.56 18.29 -14.31
N ILE A 278 -22.31 17.64 -15.22
CA ILE A 278 -21.77 17.18 -16.51
C ILE A 278 -21.29 18.36 -17.35
N ASN A 279 -22.04 19.46 -17.39
CA ASN A 279 -21.64 20.67 -18.11
C ASN A 279 -20.38 21.29 -17.49
N ASN A 280 -20.19 21.21 -16.17
CA ASN A 280 -18.95 21.64 -15.54
C ASN A 280 -17.77 20.74 -15.87
N LEU A 281 -17.95 19.41 -15.96
CA LEU A 281 -16.92 18.51 -16.46
C LEU A 281 -16.57 18.81 -17.92
N LYS A 282 -17.54 19.17 -18.77
CA LYS A 282 -17.31 19.54 -20.18
C LYS A 282 -16.44 20.80 -20.34
N LYS A 283 -16.47 21.73 -19.38
CA LYS A 283 -15.73 23.01 -19.46
C LYS A 283 -14.22 22.87 -19.29
N LEU A 284 -13.76 21.84 -18.59
CA LEU A 284 -12.35 21.64 -18.29
C LEU A 284 -11.87 20.36 -18.99
N PRO A 285 -10.95 20.42 -19.96
CA PRO A 285 -10.33 19.21 -20.49
C PRO A 285 -9.47 18.54 -19.41
N PHE A 286 -9.49 17.21 -19.37
CA PHE A 286 -8.72 16.40 -18.43
C PHE A 286 -8.38 15.02 -19.01
N GLY A 287 -7.25 14.46 -18.60
CA GLY A 287 -6.80 13.09 -18.92
C GLY A 287 -7.49 12.05 -18.03
N ARG A 288 -6.86 10.90 -17.82
CA ARG A 288 -7.35 9.92 -16.83
C ARG A 288 -7.08 10.43 -15.40
N ILE A 289 -8.09 10.40 -14.52
CA ILE A 289 -7.96 10.83 -13.11
C ILE A 289 -8.22 9.62 -12.20
N ASP A 290 -7.42 9.45 -11.14
CA ASP A 290 -7.66 8.43 -10.10
C ASP A 290 -8.89 8.83 -9.25
N PRO A 291 -10.00 8.08 -9.33
CA PRO A 291 -11.20 8.40 -8.54
C PRO A 291 -10.96 8.31 -7.02
N LYS A 292 -9.98 7.53 -6.56
CA LYS A 292 -9.69 7.36 -5.12
C LYS A 292 -9.19 8.64 -4.45
N ILE A 293 -8.66 9.58 -5.23
CA ILE A 293 -8.22 10.88 -4.73
C ILE A 293 -9.41 11.68 -4.19
N PHE A 294 -10.57 11.61 -4.85
CA PHE A 294 -11.79 12.25 -4.36
C PHE A 294 -12.19 11.67 -3.00
N SER A 295 -12.19 10.35 -2.84
CA SER A 295 -12.53 9.71 -1.57
C SER A 295 -11.57 10.08 -0.43
N LYS A 296 -10.32 10.44 -0.74
CA LYS A 296 -9.28 10.80 0.25
C LYS A 296 -9.34 12.26 0.68
N TYR A 297 -9.68 13.18 -0.24
CA TYR A 297 -9.57 14.62 -0.01
C TYR A 297 -10.91 15.38 -0.07
N CYS A 298 -12.00 14.71 -0.43
CA CYS A 298 -13.36 15.26 -0.41
C CYS A 298 -14.24 14.52 0.60
N SER A 299 -14.91 15.25 1.49
CA SER A 299 -15.73 14.68 2.57
C SER A 299 -17.01 13.99 2.08
N ASN A 300 -17.48 14.32 0.87
CA ASN A 300 -18.73 13.80 0.31
C ASN A 300 -18.50 13.28 -1.11
N PRO A 301 -18.63 11.95 -1.34
CA PRO A 301 -18.61 11.42 -2.70
C PRO A 301 -19.69 12.07 -3.55
N SER A 302 -19.37 12.30 -4.82
CA SER A 302 -20.15 13.14 -5.71
C SER A 302 -20.25 12.59 -7.13
N LEU A 303 -20.86 13.40 -8.00
CA LEU A 303 -20.94 13.09 -9.42
C LEU A 303 -19.57 13.02 -10.12
N TYR A 304 -18.56 13.78 -9.69
CA TYR A 304 -17.23 13.73 -10.32
C TYR A 304 -16.50 12.45 -9.99
N GLU A 305 -16.47 12.07 -8.72
CA GLU A 305 -15.93 10.77 -8.29
C GLU A 305 -16.67 9.62 -8.99
N TYR A 306 -18.02 9.68 -8.99
CA TYR A 306 -18.86 8.67 -9.64
C TYR A 306 -18.58 8.56 -11.15
N TYR A 307 -18.37 9.68 -11.83
CA TYR A 307 -17.98 9.71 -13.24
C TYR A 307 -16.63 9.05 -13.48
N HIS A 308 -15.60 9.37 -12.68
CA HIS A 308 -14.26 8.80 -12.86
C HIS A 308 -14.23 7.30 -12.54
N PHE A 309 -15.01 6.84 -11.55
CA PHE A 309 -15.24 5.40 -11.33
C PHE A 309 -15.93 4.74 -12.51
N TRP A 310 -17.00 5.35 -13.04
CA TRP A 310 -17.73 4.82 -14.20
C TRP A 310 -16.83 4.74 -15.45
N ARG A 311 -16.01 5.76 -15.70
CA ARG A 311 -15.07 5.83 -16.83
C ARG A 311 -13.93 4.80 -16.71
N ASN A 312 -13.56 4.41 -15.50
CA ASN A 312 -12.39 3.57 -15.26
C ASN A 312 -12.44 2.25 -16.05
N GLY A 313 -11.45 2.01 -16.92
CA GLY A 313 -11.36 0.80 -17.73
C GLY A 313 -12.25 0.76 -18.99
N ARG A 314 -12.99 1.83 -19.32
CA ARG A 314 -13.80 1.91 -20.54
C ARG A 314 -13.01 2.51 -21.71
N ILE A 315 -13.09 1.85 -22.87
CA ILE A 315 -12.47 2.31 -24.13
C ILE A 315 -13.33 3.40 -24.76
N THR A 316 -14.64 3.19 -24.83
CA THR A 316 -15.63 4.16 -25.29
C THR A 316 -16.28 4.85 -24.10
N TYR A 317 -16.13 6.16 -24.02
CA TYR A 317 -16.73 7.00 -23.00
C TYR A 317 -17.16 8.33 -23.62
N GLY A 318 -18.18 8.94 -23.05
CA GLY A 318 -18.73 10.21 -23.49
C GLY A 318 -19.72 10.72 -22.45
N PHE A 319 -19.84 12.03 -22.35
CA PHE A 319 -20.74 12.65 -21.37
C PHE A 319 -22.21 12.28 -21.61
N ASP A 320 -22.62 12.13 -22.87
CA ASP A 320 -24.00 11.73 -23.20
C ASP A 320 -24.24 10.24 -22.85
N SER A 321 -23.23 9.39 -23.04
CA SER A 321 -23.27 7.99 -22.58
C SER A 321 -23.32 7.88 -21.05
N PHE A 322 -22.62 8.77 -20.34
CA PHE A 322 -22.67 8.83 -18.88
C PHE A 322 -24.03 9.31 -18.37
N TYR A 323 -24.58 10.35 -18.99
CA TYR A 323 -25.93 10.83 -18.70
C TYR A 323 -26.96 9.72 -18.92
N ALA A 324 -26.94 9.07 -20.09
CA ALA A 324 -27.83 7.94 -20.39
C ALA A 324 -27.67 6.78 -19.39
N TYR A 325 -26.44 6.51 -18.93
CA TYR A 325 -26.18 5.53 -17.88
C TYR A 325 -26.85 5.90 -16.56
N ILE A 326 -26.72 7.14 -16.09
CA ILE A 326 -27.37 7.58 -14.84
C ILE A 326 -28.89 7.52 -14.96
N ILE A 327 -29.46 7.96 -16.09
CA ILE A 327 -30.90 7.87 -16.33
C ILE A 327 -31.37 6.41 -16.35
N GLY A 328 -30.61 5.50 -16.97
CA GLY A 328 -30.89 4.07 -16.93
C GLY A 328 -30.86 3.48 -15.51
N GLU A 329 -29.88 3.86 -14.69
CA GLU A 329 -29.82 3.47 -13.28
C GLU A 329 -31.01 4.03 -12.47
N TYR A 330 -31.42 5.27 -12.73
CA TYR A 330 -32.61 5.89 -12.15
C TYR A 330 -33.90 5.12 -12.50
N GLU A 331 -34.11 4.79 -13.78
CA GLU A 331 -35.27 4.02 -14.22
C GLU A 331 -35.27 2.61 -13.62
N SER A 332 -34.11 1.97 -13.54
CA SER A 332 -33.93 0.65 -12.90
C SER A 332 -34.28 0.71 -11.41
N LEU A 333 -33.84 1.76 -10.71
CA LEU A 333 -34.19 2.00 -9.32
C LEU A 333 -35.70 2.15 -9.13
N CYS A 334 -36.34 2.98 -9.97
CA CYS A 334 -37.78 3.20 -9.90
C CYS A 334 -38.57 1.91 -10.13
N LYS A 335 -38.18 1.10 -11.14
CA LYS A 335 -38.80 -0.21 -11.40
C LYS A 335 -38.61 -1.18 -10.24
N ARG A 336 -37.39 -1.25 -9.68
CA ARG A 336 -37.03 -2.19 -8.60
C ARG A 336 -37.86 -1.97 -7.33
N PHE A 337 -38.14 -0.71 -6.98
CA PHE A 337 -38.86 -0.37 -5.74
C PHE A 337 -40.28 0.15 -6.00
N ASN A 338 -40.80 0.01 -7.22
CA ASN A 338 -42.10 0.52 -7.63
C ASN A 338 -42.32 2.00 -7.24
N ILE A 339 -41.29 2.82 -7.50
CA ILE A 339 -41.33 4.26 -7.20
C ILE A 339 -42.17 4.95 -8.27
N LEU A 340 -43.18 5.71 -7.85
CA LEU A 340 -44.12 6.38 -8.75
C LEU A 340 -43.74 7.85 -8.94
N GLU A 341 -43.77 8.32 -10.18
CA GLU A 341 -43.57 9.73 -10.50
C GLU A 341 -44.92 10.48 -10.45
N ASP A 342 -44.98 11.54 -9.65
CA ASP A 342 -46.18 12.32 -9.44
C ASP A 342 -46.06 13.73 -10.00
N TYR A 343 -46.73 13.91 -11.14
CA TYR A 343 -46.83 15.17 -11.86
C TYR A 343 -48.11 15.95 -11.53
N LYS A 344 -48.99 15.43 -10.66
CA LYS A 344 -50.26 16.07 -10.32
C LYS A 344 -50.03 17.11 -9.22
N ILE A 345 -49.92 18.37 -9.64
CA ILE A 345 -49.74 19.51 -8.75
C ILE A 345 -51.11 19.93 -8.19
N PRO A 346 -51.26 20.09 -6.87
CA PRO A 346 -52.54 20.42 -6.23
C PRO A 346 -52.88 21.92 -6.29
N TYR A 347 -52.17 22.70 -7.10
CA TYR A 347 -52.31 24.14 -7.22
C TYR A 347 -51.85 24.63 -8.60
N ASP A 348 -52.21 25.87 -8.95
CA ASP A 348 -51.76 26.52 -10.17
C ASP A 348 -50.37 27.14 -9.97
N GLU A 349 -49.38 26.70 -10.75
CA GLU A 349 -48.01 27.22 -10.70
C GLU A 349 -47.89 28.66 -11.22
N SER A 350 -48.87 29.14 -11.98
CA SER A 350 -48.89 30.49 -12.56
C SER A 350 -49.47 31.57 -11.64
N ASP A 351 -50.00 31.17 -10.49
CA ASP A 351 -50.56 32.08 -9.48
C ASP A 351 -49.44 32.84 -8.75
N ASN A 352 -49.53 34.17 -8.78
CA ASN A 352 -48.60 35.08 -8.13
C ASN A 352 -48.58 34.93 -6.60
N GLU A 353 -49.71 34.60 -5.96
CA GLU A 353 -49.75 34.40 -4.51
C GLU A 353 -48.95 33.16 -4.12
N ILE A 354 -49.09 32.08 -4.89
CA ILE A 354 -48.33 30.84 -4.69
C ILE A 354 -46.84 31.07 -4.93
N PHE A 355 -46.49 31.79 -5.98
CA PHE A 355 -45.11 32.18 -6.25
C PHE A 355 -44.50 32.91 -5.05
N ASN A 356 -45.20 33.92 -4.51
CA ASN A 356 -44.72 34.70 -3.36
C ASN A 356 -44.55 33.85 -2.09
N ILE A 357 -45.40 32.85 -1.85
CA ILE A 357 -45.25 31.93 -0.72
C ILE A 357 -44.00 31.06 -0.89
N ILE A 358 -43.77 30.53 -2.09
CA ILE A 358 -42.59 29.69 -2.38
C ILE A 358 -41.30 30.51 -2.25
N GLU A 359 -41.27 31.76 -2.73
CA GLU A 359 -40.13 32.66 -2.53
C GLU A 359 -39.88 32.94 -1.04
N LYS A 360 -40.94 33.21 -0.26
CA LYS A 360 -40.81 33.38 1.19
C LYS A 360 -40.19 32.14 1.85
N TYR A 361 -40.66 30.94 1.50
CA TYR A 361 -40.08 29.70 2.03
C TYR A 361 -38.64 29.50 1.60
N LYS A 362 -38.29 29.84 0.35
CA LYS A 362 -36.90 29.82 -0.15
C LYS A 362 -36.01 30.69 0.72
N ASP A 363 -36.42 31.92 1.01
CA ASP A 363 -35.63 32.87 1.81
C ASP A 363 -35.47 32.40 3.28
N GLU A 364 -36.53 31.85 3.89
CA GLU A 364 -36.44 31.27 5.23
C GLU A 364 -35.54 30.03 5.30
N ILE A 365 -35.56 29.20 4.26
CA ILE A 365 -34.68 28.02 4.15
C ILE A 365 -33.22 28.46 3.95
N GLU A 366 -32.97 29.45 3.10
CA GLU A 366 -31.64 30.00 2.84
C GLU A 366 -30.99 30.54 4.12
N THR A 367 -31.75 31.34 4.89
CA THR A 367 -31.27 31.88 6.19
C THR A 367 -30.95 30.77 7.20
N THR A 368 -31.71 29.66 7.19
CA THR A 368 -31.43 28.51 8.06
C THR A 368 -30.23 27.70 7.59
N LYS A 369 -30.04 27.55 6.27
CA LYS A 369 -28.98 26.72 5.69
C LYS A 369 -27.62 27.41 5.72
N ILE A 370 -27.55 28.73 5.61
CA ILE A 370 -26.34 29.58 5.56
C ILE A 370 -25.47 29.33 4.30
N TYR A 371 -25.47 28.11 3.77
CA TYR A 371 -24.70 27.67 2.60
C TYR A 371 -25.59 26.83 1.68
N GLY A 372 -25.47 27.05 0.37
CA GLY A 372 -26.21 26.36 -0.68
C GLY A 372 -26.40 27.27 -1.91
N PHE A 373 -26.78 26.69 -3.05
CA PHE A 373 -27.14 27.47 -4.23
C PHE A 373 -28.63 27.82 -4.16
N GLU A 374 -28.99 29.05 -4.53
CA GLU A 374 -30.37 29.56 -4.51
C GLU A 374 -31.38 28.58 -5.15
N GLN A 375 -30.99 27.96 -6.27
CA GLN A 375 -31.84 27.01 -6.98
C GLN A 375 -32.19 25.76 -6.13
N SER A 376 -31.26 25.27 -5.30
CA SER A 376 -31.52 24.13 -4.40
C SER A 376 -32.52 24.52 -3.31
N HIS A 377 -32.38 25.72 -2.71
CA HIS A 377 -33.34 26.24 -1.73
C HIS A 377 -34.73 26.41 -2.32
N ARG A 378 -34.82 26.80 -3.60
CA ARG A 378 -36.09 26.91 -4.32
C ARG A 378 -36.75 25.54 -4.51
N PHE A 379 -36.00 24.50 -4.89
CA PHE A 379 -36.55 23.15 -5.02
C PHE A 379 -37.02 22.58 -3.67
N ASP A 380 -36.30 22.84 -2.58
CA ASP A 380 -36.73 22.48 -1.22
C ASP A 380 -38.07 23.14 -0.87
N ALA A 381 -38.19 24.46 -1.12
CA ALA A 381 -39.42 25.22 -0.89
C ALA A 381 -40.60 24.70 -1.73
N GLN A 382 -40.37 24.41 -3.01
CA GLN A 382 -41.39 23.84 -3.92
C GLN A 382 -41.87 22.47 -3.44
N ASN A 383 -40.93 21.58 -3.08
CA ASN A 383 -41.25 20.26 -2.56
C ASN A 383 -42.00 20.35 -1.23
N TYR A 384 -41.58 21.23 -0.32
CA TYR A 384 -42.27 21.45 0.94
C TYR A 384 -43.72 21.89 0.73
N PHE A 385 -43.92 22.96 -0.05
CA PHE A 385 -45.23 23.52 -0.34
C PHE A 385 -46.13 22.53 -1.09
N PHE A 386 -45.56 21.74 -2.00
CA PHE A 386 -46.27 20.65 -2.67
C PHE A 386 -46.87 19.64 -1.69
N ILE A 387 -46.09 19.19 -0.70
CA ILE A 387 -46.59 18.26 0.32
C ILE A 387 -47.59 18.94 1.26
N GLU A 388 -47.35 20.20 1.62
CA GLU A 388 -48.27 20.98 2.46
C GLU A 388 -49.67 21.03 1.82
N LYS A 389 -49.73 21.39 0.54
CA LYS A 389 -51.00 21.45 -0.20
C LYS A 389 -51.66 20.09 -0.37
N LYS A 390 -50.89 19.02 -0.55
CA LYS A 390 -51.43 17.65 -0.57
C LYS A 390 -52.02 17.20 0.77
N ARG A 391 -51.47 17.67 1.89
CA ARG A 391 -52.00 17.37 3.23
C ARG A 391 -53.29 18.11 3.53
N ALA A 392 -53.49 19.30 2.95
CA ALA A 392 -54.63 20.17 3.26
C ALA A 392 -54.83 20.33 4.79
N LYS A 393 -55.96 19.88 5.34
CA LYS A 393 -56.25 19.94 6.79
C LYS A 393 -55.80 18.69 7.59
N ASN A 394 -55.27 17.67 6.92
CA ASN A 394 -54.89 16.39 7.51
C ASN A 394 -53.42 16.39 7.96
N ASN A 395 -53.08 17.28 8.89
CA ASN A 395 -51.71 17.53 9.32
C ASN A 395 -51.53 17.64 10.85
N LYS A 396 -52.55 17.33 11.66
CA LYS A 396 -52.50 17.53 13.11
C LYS A 396 -51.76 16.43 13.88
N ASN A 397 -51.84 15.19 13.40
CA ASN A 397 -51.23 14.03 14.04
C ASN A 397 -50.72 13.04 12.98
N ILE A 398 -49.92 12.08 13.40
CA ILE A 398 -49.37 11.04 12.51
C ILE A 398 -50.45 10.12 11.91
N GLN A 399 -51.62 10.00 12.53
CA GLN A 399 -52.67 9.10 12.05
C GLN A 399 -53.32 9.65 10.78
N ASP A 400 -53.70 10.92 10.83
CA ASP A 400 -54.37 11.63 9.74
C ASP A 400 -53.41 12.03 8.62
N THR A 401 -52.11 12.16 8.93
CA THR A 401 -51.11 12.60 7.96
C THR A 401 -50.64 11.45 7.07
N LYS A 402 -50.91 11.53 5.76
CA LYS A 402 -50.54 10.49 4.79
C LYS A 402 -49.20 10.74 4.08
N TYR A 403 -48.93 11.99 3.71
CA TYR A 403 -47.83 12.35 2.80
C TYR A 403 -46.64 12.90 3.56
N TYR A 404 -45.41 12.49 3.27
CA TYR A 404 -44.19 13.03 3.88
C TYR A 404 -43.09 13.23 2.83
N LEU A 405 -42.22 14.22 3.07
CA LEU A 405 -40.96 14.38 2.33
C LEU A 405 -39.85 13.69 3.11
N ILE A 406 -39.24 12.66 2.55
CA ILE A 406 -38.08 12.01 3.16
C ILE A 406 -36.82 12.70 2.63
N THR A 407 -36.08 13.32 3.53
CA THR A 407 -34.85 14.07 3.24
C THR A 407 -33.72 13.63 4.15
N THR A 408 -32.49 13.93 3.75
CA THR A 408 -31.31 13.72 4.59
C THR A 408 -30.67 15.04 5.03
N ASP A 409 -31.30 16.16 4.68
CA ASP A 409 -30.90 17.50 5.07
C ASP A 409 -31.44 17.83 6.47
N GLN A 410 -30.53 17.87 7.44
CA GLN A 410 -30.86 18.19 8.82
C GLN A 410 -31.26 19.66 9.01
N LYS A 411 -30.75 20.58 8.17
CA LYS A 411 -31.06 22.00 8.25
C LYS A 411 -32.47 22.27 7.71
N LEU A 412 -32.84 21.61 6.61
CA LEU A 412 -34.24 21.64 6.12
C LEU A 412 -35.20 21.06 7.18
N LYS A 413 -34.80 19.97 7.83
CA LYS A 413 -35.58 19.38 8.92
C LYS A 413 -35.73 20.33 10.12
N LYS A 414 -34.65 21.05 10.48
CA LYS A 414 -34.67 22.06 11.53
C LYS A 414 -35.65 23.18 11.18
N TRP A 415 -35.56 23.73 9.96
CA TRP A 415 -36.50 24.75 9.49
C TRP A 415 -37.97 24.28 9.55
N ASP A 416 -38.30 23.08 9.02
CA ASP A 416 -39.67 22.54 9.08
C ASP A 416 -40.21 22.44 10.52
N ASN A 417 -39.35 22.04 11.46
CA ASN A 417 -39.72 21.95 12.87
C ASN A 417 -40.01 23.30 13.54
N GLU A 418 -39.43 24.38 13.01
CA GLU A 418 -39.59 25.76 13.49
C GLU A 418 -40.71 26.50 12.75
N HIS A 419 -40.95 26.13 11.49
CA HIS A 419 -41.92 26.76 10.59
C HIS A 419 -43.37 26.42 10.97
N SER A 420 -43.65 25.19 11.41
CA SER A 420 -45.01 24.76 11.76
C SER A 420 -45.08 23.99 13.08
N ALA A 421 -46.14 24.25 13.85
CA ALA A 421 -46.49 23.46 15.04
C ALA A 421 -47.27 22.16 14.71
N ASN A 422 -47.60 21.94 13.43
CA ASN A 422 -48.29 20.75 12.95
C ASN A 422 -47.33 19.55 12.79
N GLN A 423 -47.85 18.41 12.33
CA GLN A 423 -47.03 17.25 12.02
C GLN A 423 -45.96 17.63 10.98
N PRO A 424 -44.67 17.32 11.24
CA PRO A 424 -43.60 17.71 10.34
C PRO A 424 -43.81 17.18 8.92
N ILE A 425 -43.50 18.01 7.92
CA ILE A 425 -43.50 17.60 6.51
C ILE A 425 -42.31 16.71 6.22
N THR A 426 -41.16 17.07 6.78
CA THR A 426 -39.89 16.43 6.53
C THR A 426 -39.59 15.35 7.58
N LEU A 427 -39.11 14.19 7.12
CA LEU A 427 -38.65 13.10 7.97
C LEU A 427 -37.28 12.62 7.50
N LEU A 428 -36.41 12.27 8.45
CA LEU A 428 -35.14 11.60 8.15
C LEU A 428 -35.38 10.08 8.02
N PRO A 429 -34.67 9.38 7.11
CA PRO A 429 -34.72 7.93 7.00
C PRO A 429 -34.47 7.22 8.33
N SER A 430 -33.51 7.70 9.12
CA SER A 430 -33.15 7.12 10.43
C SER A 430 -34.31 7.12 11.41
N HIS A 431 -35.07 8.22 11.47
CA HIS A 431 -36.20 8.40 12.37
C HIS A 431 -37.32 7.44 12.02
N TRP A 432 -37.65 7.33 10.74
CA TRP A 432 -38.70 6.40 10.30
C TRP A 432 -38.25 4.94 10.38
N MET A 433 -36.99 4.65 10.07
CA MET A 433 -36.42 3.32 10.20
C MET A 433 -36.48 2.82 11.65
N GLY A 434 -36.24 3.67 12.65
CA GLY A 434 -36.41 3.32 14.06
C GLY A 434 -37.83 2.85 14.40
N LEU A 435 -38.85 3.57 13.91
CA LEU A 435 -40.26 3.17 14.05
C LEU A 435 -40.55 1.87 13.30
N LEU A 436 -40.08 1.74 12.05
CA LEU A 436 -40.27 0.54 11.26
C LEU A 436 -39.66 -0.68 11.93
N LEU A 437 -38.43 -0.59 12.44
CA LEU A 437 -37.77 -1.72 13.10
C LEU A 437 -38.42 -2.09 14.42
N LYS A 438 -39.00 -1.13 15.15
CA LYS A 438 -39.73 -1.46 16.38
C LYS A 438 -40.94 -2.34 16.10
N TYR A 439 -41.70 -2.05 15.04
CA TYR A 439 -43.03 -2.63 14.83
C TYR A 439 -43.16 -3.58 13.64
N TYR A 440 -42.21 -3.54 12.70
CA TYR A 440 -42.14 -4.38 11.51
C TYR A 440 -40.89 -5.28 11.59
N SER A 441 -40.88 -6.35 10.79
CA SER A 441 -39.89 -7.45 10.80
C SER A 441 -38.44 -7.02 11.05
N ARG A 442 -37.62 -7.92 11.60
CA ARG A 442 -36.22 -7.62 11.95
C ARG A 442 -35.29 -8.71 11.43
N THR A 443 -34.15 -8.29 10.92
CA THR A 443 -33.02 -9.12 10.53
C THR A 443 -31.75 -8.52 11.11
N ASP A 444 -30.69 -9.30 11.25
CA ASP A 444 -29.41 -8.76 11.74
C ASP A 444 -28.85 -7.68 10.80
N ASP A 445 -29.11 -7.80 9.50
CA ASP A 445 -28.78 -6.79 8.49
C ASP A 445 -29.56 -5.48 8.65
N ASP A 446 -30.81 -5.55 9.12
CA ASP A 446 -31.61 -4.37 9.43
C ASP A 446 -30.99 -3.58 10.60
N TYR A 447 -30.54 -4.27 11.65
CA TYR A 447 -29.87 -3.64 12.79
C TYR A 447 -28.53 -3.01 12.39
N LYS A 448 -27.73 -3.71 11.60
CA LYS A 448 -26.47 -3.18 11.04
C LYS A 448 -26.71 -1.90 10.24
N SER A 449 -27.71 -1.93 9.36
CA SER A 449 -28.09 -0.78 8.53
C SER A 449 -28.58 0.39 9.39
N PHE A 450 -29.38 0.11 10.41
CA PHE A 450 -29.87 1.12 11.34
C PHE A 450 -28.75 1.84 12.11
N VAL A 451 -27.86 1.07 12.74
CA VAL A 451 -26.72 1.63 13.50
C VAL A 451 -25.84 2.50 12.62
N SER A 452 -25.70 2.14 11.34
CA SER A 452 -24.94 2.91 10.38
C SER A 452 -25.51 4.33 10.13
N PHE A 453 -26.82 4.53 10.30
CA PHE A 453 -27.46 5.85 10.22
C PHE A 453 -27.17 6.74 11.43
N LEU A 454 -26.73 6.16 12.55
CA LEU A 454 -26.43 6.89 13.79
C LEU A 454 -25.04 7.56 13.77
N LYS A 455 -24.25 7.29 12.73
CA LYS A 455 -22.92 7.88 12.55
C LYS A 455 -22.98 9.41 12.55
N LEU A 456 -22.05 10.01 13.26
CA LEU A 456 -21.86 11.46 13.25
C LEU A 456 -21.11 11.86 11.98
N LYS A 457 -21.48 13.00 11.42
CA LYS A 457 -20.66 13.64 10.38
C LYS A 457 -19.35 14.06 11.03
N GLN A 458 -18.23 13.69 10.40
CA GLN A 458 -16.96 14.33 10.75
C GLN A 458 -17.09 15.81 10.39
N HIS A 459 -16.62 16.70 11.27
CA HIS A 459 -16.50 18.11 10.95
C HIS A 459 -15.71 18.22 9.65
N ASP A 460 -16.36 18.77 8.63
CA ASP A 460 -15.73 19.00 7.34
C ASP A 460 -14.41 19.76 7.59
N HIS A 461 -13.31 19.31 6.99
CA HIS A 461 -12.01 19.92 7.22
C HIS A 461 -12.10 21.43 6.96
N ASP A 462 -11.66 22.25 7.91
CA ASP A 462 -11.36 23.69 7.68
C ASP A 462 -10.27 23.90 6.60
N ASN A 463 -9.67 22.82 6.07
CA ASN A 463 -8.74 22.80 4.93
C ASN A 463 -9.32 22.07 3.69
N SER A 464 -10.63 21.81 3.62
CA SER A 464 -11.23 21.07 2.49
C SER A 464 -11.26 21.94 1.24
N ILE A 465 -10.48 21.53 0.24
CA ILE A 465 -10.65 21.99 -1.14
C ILE A 465 -12.08 21.64 -1.59
N ASN A 466 -12.81 22.61 -2.16
CA ASN A 466 -14.12 22.32 -2.73
C ASN A 466 -13.93 21.32 -3.87
N GLU A 467 -14.87 20.39 -4.03
CA GLU A 467 -14.91 19.46 -5.12
C GLU A 467 -14.68 20.06 -6.52
N HIS A 468 -15.28 21.22 -6.81
CA HIS A 468 -15.06 21.89 -8.09
C HIS A 468 -13.60 22.33 -8.27
N GLU A 469 -12.97 22.77 -7.20
CA GLU A 469 -11.56 23.14 -7.16
C GLU A 469 -10.68 21.89 -7.26
N LEU A 470 -11.03 20.80 -6.57
CA LEU A 470 -10.33 19.52 -6.63
C LEU A 470 -10.37 18.92 -8.04
N GLN A 471 -11.53 18.94 -8.70
CA GLN A 471 -11.66 18.52 -10.09
C GLN A 471 -10.80 19.39 -11.00
N ALA A 472 -10.71 20.71 -10.76
CA ALA A 472 -9.85 21.59 -11.54
C ALA A 472 -8.35 21.29 -11.34
N VAL A 473 -7.92 21.10 -10.08
CA VAL A 473 -6.56 20.68 -9.74
C VAL A 473 -6.21 19.37 -10.42
N LEU A 474 -7.06 18.35 -10.27
CA LEU A 474 -6.85 17.03 -10.88
C LEU A 474 -6.88 17.06 -12.40
N SER A 475 -7.69 17.94 -12.99
CA SER A 475 -7.67 18.18 -14.43
C SER A 475 -6.28 18.65 -14.87
N GLY A 476 -5.67 19.60 -14.14
CA GLY A 476 -4.32 20.10 -14.42
C GLY A 476 -3.23 19.03 -14.24
N ILE A 477 -3.29 18.26 -13.17
CA ILE A 477 -2.37 17.14 -12.90
C ILE A 477 -2.47 16.08 -14.02
N SER A 478 -3.69 15.72 -14.41
CA SER A 478 -3.95 14.67 -15.40
C SER A 478 -3.49 15.00 -16.82
N GLU A 479 -3.30 16.29 -17.14
CA GLU A 479 -2.69 16.69 -18.41
C GLU A 479 -1.19 16.41 -18.45
N ILE A 480 -0.52 16.38 -17.29
CA ILE A 480 0.91 16.10 -17.18
C ILE A 480 1.15 14.59 -16.99
N THR A 481 0.33 13.92 -16.18
CA THR A 481 0.50 12.49 -15.89
C THR A 481 -0.83 11.77 -15.74
N GLU A 482 -1.00 10.66 -16.46
CA GLU A 482 -2.12 9.74 -16.28
C GLU A 482 -1.82 8.58 -15.30
N ASP A 483 -0.58 8.49 -14.81
CA ASP A 483 -0.20 7.51 -13.80
C ASP A 483 -0.76 7.87 -12.42
N PHE A 484 -1.53 6.95 -11.83
CA PHE A 484 -2.22 7.16 -10.56
C PHE A 484 -1.26 7.32 -9.38
N SER A 485 -0.09 6.68 -9.39
CA SER A 485 0.90 6.85 -8.30
C SER A 485 1.46 8.27 -8.29
N ARG A 486 1.81 8.80 -9.47
CA ARG A 486 2.27 10.18 -9.63
C ARG A 486 1.20 11.22 -9.34
N GLN A 487 -0.06 10.96 -9.71
CA GLN A 487 -1.18 11.84 -9.35
C GLN A 487 -1.36 11.93 -7.83
N ASN A 488 -1.34 10.79 -7.14
CA ASN A 488 -1.44 10.76 -5.68
C ASN A 488 -0.28 11.50 -5.02
N LYS A 489 0.97 11.28 -5.48
CA LYS A 489 2.15 12.00 -4.97
C LYS A 489 2.04 13.52 -5.16
N ALA A 490 1.63 13.97 -6.36
CA ALA A 490 1.44 15.40 -6.62
C ALA A 490 0.37 16.01 -5.68
N MET A 491 -0.73 15.29 -5.46
CA MET A 491 -1.77 15.71 -4.53
C MET A 491 -1.30 15.75 -3.06
N GLU A 492 -0.51 14.78 -2.61
CA GLU A 492 0.04 14.77 -1.26
C GLU A 492 0.91 16.02 -1.01
N VAL A 493 1.80 16.37 -1.94
CA VAL A 493 2.63 17.58 -1.82
C VAL A 493 1.78 18.86 -1.86
N LEU A 494 0.73 18.92 -2.69
CA LEU A 494 -0.19 20.07 -2.71
C LEU A 494 -0.93 20.25 -1.38
N VAL A 495 -1.39 19.16 -0.78
CA VAL A 495 -2.09 19.17 0.51
C VAL A 495 -1.15 19.57 1.64
N GLU A 496 0.10 19.07 1.66
CA GLU A 496 1.13 19.51 2.61
C GLU A 496 1.39 21.02 2.52
N ARG A 497 1.33 21.59 1.31
CA ARG A 497 1.44 23.03 1.07
C ARG A 497 0.13 23.80 1.23
N LYS A 498 -0.94 23.15 1.69
CA LYS A 498 -2.29 23.71 1.82
C LYS A 498 -2.78 24.40 0.55
N PHE A 499 -2.41 23.87 -0.62
CA PHE A 499 -2.76 24.41 -1.94
C PHE A 499 -2.32 25.86 -2.21
N THR A 500 -1.39 26.40 -1.42
CA THR A 500 -0.88 27.78 -1.56
C THR A 500 -0.33 28.01 -2.97
N GLY A 501 -0.77 29.07 -3.65
CA GLY A 501 -0.36 29.38 -5.02
C GLY A 501 -1.14 28.62 -6.11
N VAL A 502 -2.03 27.70 -5.74
CA VAL A 502 -2.82 26.89 -6.69
C VAL A 502 -4.31 27.25 -6.65
N ILE A 503 -4.92 27.31 -5.47
CA ILE A 503 -6.36 27.60 -5.30
C ILE A 503 -6.66 29.07 -4.96
N ASP A 504 -5.69 29.97 -5.09
CA ASP A 504 -5.84 31.39 -4.72
C ASP A 504 -6.86 32.15 -5.60
N SER A 505 -7.24 31.57 -6.75
CA SER A 505 -8.26 32.10 -7.66
C SER A 505 -9.53 31.29 -7.60
N LYS A 506 -10.70 31.96 -7.61
CA LYS A 506 -12.01 31.30 -7.77
C LYS A 506 -12.28 30.77 -9.18
N ASN A 507 -11.41 31.06 -10.16
CA ASN A 507 -11.61 30.62 -11.54
C ASN A 507 -11.02 29.22 -11.75
N PRO A 508 -11.84 28.18 -12.07
CA PRO A 508 -11.36 26.81 -12.24
C PRO A 508 -10.28 26.65 -13.33
N SER A 509 -10.29 27.49 -14.37
CA SER A 509 -9.27 27.42 -15.43
C SER A 509 -7.90 27.88 -14.94
N ILE A 510 -7.86 28.87 -14.04
CA ILE A 510 -6.61 29.36 -13.44
C ILE A 510 -6.07 28.32 -12.46
N ILE A 511 -6.94 27.75 -11.62
CA ILE A 511 -6.57 26.65 -10.69
C ILE A 511 -5.94 25.49 -11.47
N LYS A 512 -6.53 25.13 -12.61
CA LYS A 512 -6.03 24.07 -13.48
C LYS A 512 -4.63 24.37 -14.01
N GLU A 513 -4.41 25.56 -14.58
CA GLU A 513 -3.08 25.94 -15.13
C GLU A 513 -2.02 26.00 -14.03
N ASN A 514 -2.35 26.52 -12.85
CA ASN A 514 -1.45 26.54 -11.70
C ASN A 514 -1.08 25.11 -11.25
N ALA A 515 -2.07 24.22 -11.14
CA ALA A 515 -1.85 22.82 -10.80
C ALA A 515 -1.00 22.08 -11.86
N LYS A 516 -1.22 22.39 -13.13
CA LYS A 516 -0.42 21.87 -14.25
C LYS A 516 1.03 22.31 -14.16
N SER A 517 1.28 23.61 -13.98
CA SER A 517 2.65 24.15 -13.81
C SER A 517 3.34 23.51 -12.61
N PHE A 518 2.66 23.44 -11.46
CA PHE A 518 3.19 22.82 -10.25
C PHE A 518 3.57 21.35 -10.48
N THR A 519 2.70 20.57 -11.13
CA THR A 519 2.94 19.15 -11.38
C THR A 519 4.10 18.95 -12.34
N LYS A 520 4.21 19.80 -13.36
CA LYS A 520 5.34 19.80 -14.28
C LYS A 520 6.65 20.05 -13.53
N ASP A 521 6.71 21.10 -12.71
CA ASP A 521 7.90 21.44 -11.92
C ASP A 521 8.29 20.32 -10.94
N LEU A 522 7.29 19.66 -10.33
CA LEU A 522 7.52 18.54 -9.42
C LEU A 522 8.14 17.33 -10.14
N LEU A 523 7.58 16.95 -11.29
CA LEU A 523 8.08 15.82 -12.06
C LEU A 523 9.41 16.11 -12.75
N GLU A 524 9.66 17.35 -13.18
CA GLU A 524 10.97 17.76 -13.70
C GLU A 524 12.06 17.65 -12.63
N LYS A 525 11.80 18.10 -11.39
CA LYS A 525 12.73 17.91 -10.27
C LYS A 525 13.00 16.43 -9.98
N GLU A 526 11.97 15.60 -9.96
CA GLU A 526 12.13 14.16 -9.75
C GLU A 526 12.95 13.51 -10.88
N LEU A 527 12.75 13.94 -12.12
CA LEU A 527 13.53 13.50 -13.27
C LEU A 527 15.00 13.95 -13.16
N GLU A 528 15.26 15.18 -12.73
CA GLU A 528 16.61 15.69 -12.48
C GLU A 528 17.32 14.91 -11.36
N GLU A 529 16.66 14.68 -10.23
CA GLU A 529 17.20 13.88 -9.12
C GLU A 529 17.50 12.45 -9.57
N THR A 530 16.60 11.83 -10.34
CA THR A 530 16.80 10.49 -10.91
C THR A 530 17.99 10.49 -11.88
N HIS A 531 18.13 11.52 -12.72
CA HIS A 531 19.27 11.66 -13.62
C HIS A 531 20.59 11.84 -12.88
N ILE A 532 20.60 12.62 -11.79
CA ILE A 532 21.79 12.79 -10.94
C ILE A 532 22.16 11.47 -10.28
N SER A 533 21.19 10.76 -9.69
CA SER A 533 21.41 9.44 -9.07
C SER A 533 21.95 8.42 -10.08
N TYR A 534 21.38 8.38 -11.28
CA TYR A 534 21.85 7.50 -12.35
C TYR A 534 23.27 7.86 -12.82
N LYS A 535 23.60 9.15 -12.95
CA LYS A 535 24.97 9.59 -13.26
C LYS A 535 25.97 9.17 -12.17
N GLN A 536 25.61 9.30 -10.90
CA GLN A 536 26.45 8.84 -9.78
C GLN A 536 26.66 7.32 -9.81
N GLN A 537 25.63 6.54 -10.13
CA GLN A 537 25.76 5.08 -10.32
C GLN A 537 26.66 4.73 -11.52
N LEU A 538 26.55 5.45 -12.63
CA LEU A 538 27.44 5.25 -13.77
C LEU A 538 28.91 5.58 -13.42
N GLU A 539 29.15 6.64 -12.66
CA GLU A 539 30.49 7.00 -12.20
C GLU A 539 31.07 5.96 -11.22
N SER A 540 30.26 5.41 -10.32
CA SER A 540 30.71 4.35 -9.40
C SER A 540 31.06 3.07 -10.15
N VAL A 541 30.26 2.68 -11.15
CA VAL A 541 30.55 1.54 -12.05
C VAL A 541 31.81 1.78 -12.87
N LYS A 542 32.02 3.00 -13.40
CA LYS A 542 33.26 3.35 -14.11
C LYS A 542 34.49 3.22 -13.22
N LYS A 543 34.43 3.73 -11.99
CA LYS A 543 35.53 3.61 -11.01
C LYS A 543 35.82 2.15 -10.66
N LEU A 544 34.79 1.32 -10.49
CA LEU A 544 34.95 -0.12 -10.26
C LEU A 544 35.63 -0.81 -11.44
N ASN A 545 35.20 -0.51 -12.67
CA ASN A 545 35.81 -1.06 -13.88
C ASN A 545 37.26 -0.61 -14.07
N GLU A 546 37.59 0.64 -13.74
CA GLU A 546 38.98 1.14 -13.76
C GLU A 546 39.85 0.42 -12.73
N GLN A 547 39.36 0.24 -11.50
CA GLN A 547 40.05 -0.53 -10.46
C GLN A 547 40.24 -2.00 -10.85
N GLU A 548 39.26 -2.63 -11.49
CA GLU A 548 39.37 -4.00 -11.98
C GLU A 548 40.37 -4.11 -13.14
N LYS A 549 40.38 -3.11 -14.04
CA LYS A 549 41.36 -3.02 -15.12
C LYS A 549 42.78 -2.85 -14.58
N GLU A 550 43.00 -2.01 -13.57
CA GLU A 550 44.31 -1.85 -12.92
C GLU A 550 44.77 -3.15 -12.26
N LYS A 551 43.89 -3.84 -11.53
CA LYS A 551 44.19 -5.16 -10.94
C LYS A 551 44.54 -6.20 -12.00
N LEU A 552 43.82 -6.23 -13.12
CA LEU A 552 44.13 -7.11 -14.26
C LEU A 552 45.50 -6.76 -14.87
N LEU A 553 45.81 -5.47 -14.99
CA LEU A 553 47.08 -5.01 -15.56
C LEU A 553 48.27 -5.36 -14.65
N GLU A 554 48.10 -5.25 -13.33
CA GLU A 554 49.09 -5.68 -12.35
C GLU A 554 49.28 -7.21 -12.35
N ARG A 555 48.19 -7.98 -12.44
CA ARG A 555 48.24 -9.45 -12.56
C ARG A 555 48.94 -9.88 -13.86
N ASN A 556 48.65 -9.22 -14.98
CA ASN A 556 49.29 -9.49 -16.26
C ASN A 556 50.78 -9.13 -16.24
N LYS A 557 51.18 -8.04 -15.58
CA LYS A 557 52.60 -7.70 -15.38
C LYS A 557 53.34 -8.79 -14.60
N LYS A 558 52.78 -9.25 -13.47
CA LYS A 558 53.38 -10.35 -12.69
C LYS A 558 53.53 -11.63 -13.52
N TYR A 559 52.51 -11.99 -14.31
CA TYR A 559 52.57 -13.15 -15.19
C TYR A 559 53.65 -13.01 -16.28
N ILE A 560 53.80 -11.83 -16.88
CA ILE A 560 54.86 -11.57 -17.87
C ILE A 560 56.25 -11.68 -17.23
N ASP A 561 56.43 -11.13 -16.04
CA ASP A 561 57.71 -11.19 -15.32
C ASP A 561 58.10 -12.63 -14.96
N GLU A 562 57.14 -13.48 -14.55
CA GLU A 562 57.35 -14.91 -14.31
C GLU A 562 57.78 -15.66 -15.59
N VAL A 563 57.11 -15.41 -16.72
CA VAL A 563 57.45 -16.04 -18.02
C VAL A 563 58.83 -15.59 -18.51
N LEU A 564 59.22 -14.33 -18.28
CA LEU A 564 60.55 -13.82 -18.64
C LEU A 564 61.66 -14.47 -17.80
N ALA A 565 61.43 -14.68 -16.50
CA ALA A 565 62.37 -15.37 -15.62
C ALA A 565 62.57 -16.84 -16.05
N GLU A 566 61.49 -17.52 -16.43
CA GLU A 566 61.53 -18.91 -16.90
C GLU A 566 62.28 -19.05 -18.23
N LYS A 567 62.05 -18.14 -19.19
CA LYS A 567 62.82 -18.08 -20.45
C LYS A 567 64.31 -17.84 -20.22
N ALA A 568 64.67 -16.93 -19.30
CA ALA A 568 66.08 -16.66 -18.99
C ALA A 568 66.81 -17.88 -18.41
N LYS A 569 66.12 -18.69 -17.60
CA LYS A 569 66.65 -19.95 -17.04
C LYS A 569 66.86 -21.02 -18.12
N SER A 570 65.90 -21.17 -19.04
CA SER A 570 66.03 -22.11 -20.18
C SER A 570 67.21 -21.75 -21.11
N GLY A 571 67.38 -20.46 -21.44
CA GLY A 571 68.48 -20.01 -22.30
C GLY A 571 69.87 -20.19 -21.67
N LEU A 572 69.95 -20.24 -20.33
CA LEU A 572 71.20 -20.55 -19.62
C LEU A 572 71.53 -22.06 -19.67
N GLN A 573 70.51 -22.92 -19.60
CA GLN A 573 70.65 -24.37 -19.74
C GLN A 573 71.08 -24.79 -21.15
N ASP A 574 70.51 -24.17 -22.19
CA ASP A 574 70.87 -24.47 -23.58
C ASP A 574 72.35 -24.16 -23.86
N LYS A 575 72.83 -22.99 -23.41
CA LYS A 575 74.25 -22.61 -23.52
C LYS A 575 75.19 -23.56 -22.79
N TYR A 576 74.79 -24.06 -21.62
CA TYR A 576 75.57 -25.07 -20.88
C TYR A 576 75.64 -26.40 -21.65
N GLY A 577 74.54 -26.83 -22.26
CA GLY A 577 74.47 -28.05 -23.08
C GLY A 577 75.34 -27.99 -24.34
N ASP A 578 75.43 -26.84 -25.00
CA ASP A 578 76.25 -26.66 -26.20
C ASP A 578 77.75 -26.70 -25.90
N VAL A 579 78.21 -26.09 -24.80
CA VAL A 579 79.62 -26.12 -24.37
C VAL A 579 80.09 -27.56 -24.10
N ILE A 580 79.26 -28.37 -23.44
CA ILE A 580 79.57 -29.80 -23.18
C ILE A 580 79.72 -30.59 -24.50
N ARG A 581 78.89 -30.29 -25.50
CA ARG A 581 78.93 -30.97 -26.79
C ARG A 581 80.23 -30.69 -27.54
N GLU A 582 80.71 -29.45 -27.49
CA GLU A 582 81.95 -29.05 -28.18
C GLU A 582 83.21 -29.60 -27.48
N ILE A 583 83.23 -29.64 -26.15
CA ILE A 583 84.30 -30.33 -25.37
C ILE A 583 84.41 -31.80 -25.78
N LYS A 584 83.27 -32.49 -25.92
CA LYS A 584 83.24 -33.90 -26.31
C LYS A 584 83.76 -34.11 -27.73
N ARG A 585 83.45 -33.20 -28.66
CA ARG A 585 83.93 -33.24 -30.05
C ARG A 585 85.45 -33.12 -30.13
N ILE A 586 86.03 -32.10 -29.51
CA ILE A 586 87.49 -31.84 -29.55
C ILE A 586 88.28 -32.97 -28.86
N THR A 587 87.76 -33.51 -27.76
CA THR A 587 88.38 -34.65 -27.05
C THR A 587 88.43 -35.92 -27.93
N THR A 588 87.40 -36.14 -28.74
CA THR A 588 87.35 -37.29 -29.67
C THR A 588 88.33 -37.12 -30.83
N LEU A 589 88.47 -35.90 -31.36
CA LEU A 589 89.45 -35.57 -32.41
C LEU A 589 90.90 -35.81 -31.93
N LYS A 590 91.22 -35.42 -30.69
CA LYS A 590 92.54 -35.67 -30.09
C LYS A 590 92.92 -37.16 -30.08
N ARG A 591 91.99 -38.02 -29.66
CA ARG A 591 92.23 -39.48 -29.59
C ARG A 591 92.53 -40.07 -30.97
N ASN A 592 91.75 -39.68 -31.98
CA ASN A 592 91.93 -40.17 -33.35
C ASN A 592 93.27 -39.70 -33.96
N ALA A 593 93.73 -38.50 -33.60
CA ALA A 593 95.03 -37.98 -34.03
C ALA A 593 96.22 -38.78 -33.45
N GLU A 594 96.12 -39.24 -32.20
CA GLU A 594 97.18 -40.03 -31.54
C GLU A 594 97.33 -41.42 -32.18
N GLU A 595 96.23 -42.06 -32.59
CA GLU A 595 96.27 -43.35 -33.30
C GLU A 595 96.95 -43.21 -34.67
N ARG A 596 96.62 -42.15 -35.42
CA ARG A 596 97.20 -41.92 -36.76
C ARG A 596 98.70 -41.62 -36.72
N LEU A 597 99.17 -40.95 -35.69
CA LEU A 597 100.59 -40.67 -35.47
C LEU A 597 101.44 -41.95 -35.44
N GLU A 598 100.99 -42.96 -34.69
CA GLU A 598 101.72 -44.22 -34.55
C GLU A 598 101.75 -45.03 -35.85
N GLU A 599 100.69 -45.01 -36.66
CA GLU A 599 100.67 -45.65 -37.97
C GLU A 599 101.71 -45.06 -38.94
N VAL A 600 101.74 -43.72 -39.07
CA VAL A 600 102.61 -43.02 -40.03
C VAL A 600 104.09 -43.18 -39.66
N TYR A 601 104.40 -43.13 -38.35
CA TYR A 601 105.76 -43.30 -37.86
C TYR A 601 106.32 -44.70 -38.17
N LYS A 602 105.52 -45.75 -37.97
CA LYS A 602 105.92 -47.14 -38.30
C LYS A 602 106.25 -47.31 -39.79
N LYS A 603 105.41 -46.77 -40.69
CA LYS A 603 105.64 -46.87 -42.14
C LYS A 603 106.93 -46.18 -42.59
N LYS A 604 107.21 -44.96 -42.12
CA LYS A 604 108.44 -44.25 -42.51
C LYS A 604 109.72 -44.92 -42.02
N LYS A 605 109.70 -45.52 -40.82
CA LYS A 605 110.84 -46.27 -40.28
C LYS A 605 111.21 -47.47 -41.15
N PHE A 606 110.21 -48.15 -41.72
CA PHE A 606 110.42 -49.32 -42.59
C PHE A 606 111.17 -48.97 -43.88
N TYR A 607 110.76 -47.92 -44.59
CA TYR A 607 111.39 -47.51 -45.86
C TYR A 607 112.87 -47.12 -45.74
N ILE A 608 113.27 -46.52 -44.61
CA ILE A 608 114.66 -46.09 -44.40
C ILE A 608 115.60 -47.30 -44.24
N TRP A 609 115.14 -48.38 -43.62
CA TRP A 609 115.95 -49.58 -43.39
C TRP A 609 116.17 -50.43 -44.64
N THR A 610 115.26 -50.39 -45.62
CA THR A 610 115.35 -51.23 -46.83
C THR A 610 116.45 -50.80 -47.81
N PHE A 611 116.83 -49.52 -47.83
CA PHE A 611 117.78 -48.96 -48.80
C PHE A 611 119.21 -49.56 -48.72
N PRO A 612 119.89 -49.60 -47.55
CA PRO A 612 121.24 -50.17 -47.46
C PRO A 612 121.29 -51.67 -47.76
N VAL A 613 120.22 -52.42 -47.47
CA VAL A 613 120.16 -53.86 -47.74
C VAL A 613 120.21 -54.15 -49.24
N ILE A 614 119.48 -53.36 -50.05
CA ILE A 614 119.46 -53.52 -51.51
C ILE A 614 120.83 -53.20 -52.12
N MET A 615 121.49 -52.15 -51.63
CA MET A 615 122.77 -51.69 -52.18
C MET A 615 123.90 -52.72 -51.99
N SER A 616 123.96 -53.36 -50.82
CA SER A 616 124.91 -54.46 -50.56
C SER A 616 124.67 -55.69 -51.46
N LEU A 617 123.42 -55.99 -51.76
CA LEU A 617 123.03 -57.12 -52.61
C LEU A 617 123.48 -56.92 -54.06
N VAL A 618 123.35 -55.70 -54.58
CA VAL A 618 123.83 -55.34 -55.93
C VAL A 618 125.35 -55.46 -56.03
N LEU A 619 126.09 -54.97 -55.02
CA LEU A 619 127.56 -55.11 -55.00
C LEU A 619 128.00 -56.57 -54.99
N PHE A 620 127.34 -57.42 -54.19
CA PHE A 620 127.64 -58.84 -54.13
C PHE A 620 127.44 -59.55 -55.48
N ILE A 621 126.36 -59.24 -56.19
CA ILE A 621 126.09 -59.80 -57.52
C ILE A 621 127.17 -59.38 -58.52
N CYS A 622 127.62 -58.12 -58.49
CA CYS A 622 128.66 -57.64 -59.40
C CYS A 622 130.01 -58.34 -59.20
N VAL A 623 130.37 -58.73 -57.97
CA VAL A 623 131.60 -59.48 -57.68
C VAL A 623 131.58 -60.89 -58.29
N LEU A 624 130.41 -61.51 -58.43
CA LEU A 624 130.28 -62.85 -59.02
C LEU A 624 130.39 -62.86 -60.55
N ILE A 625 130.07 -61.74 -61.21
CA ILE A 625 129.97 -61.67 -62.68
C ILE A 625 131.28 -61.19 -63.33
N PHE A 626 132.05 -60.33 -62.67
CA PHE A 626 133.23 -59.70 -63.25
C PHE A 626 134.55 -60.12 -62.57
N PRO A 627 135.66 -60.27 -63.31
CA PRO A 627 136.97 -60.55 -62.73
C PRO A 627 137.38 -59.51 -61.69
N TRP A 628 138.09 -59.95 -60.65
CA TRP A 628 138.42 -59.10 -59.50
C TRP A 628 139.20 -57.84 -59.88
N ASP A 629 140.09 -57.90 -60.87
CA ASP A 629 140.89 -56.75 -61.33
C ASP A 629 140.05 -55.55 -61.77
N VAL A 630 138.81 -55.77 -62.23
CA VAL A 630 137.86 -54.72 -62.58
C VAL A 630 137.05 -54.29 -61.35
N MET A 631 136.59 -55.24 -60.54
CA MET A 631 135.74 -54.99 -59.38
C MET A 631 136.47 -54.29 -58.22
N GLU A 632 137.77 -54.49 -58.07
CA GLU A 632 138.57 -53.79 -57.07
C GLU A 632 138.50 -52.26 -57.26
N LYS A 633 138.61 -51.78 -58.51
CA LYS A 633 138.50 -50.36 -58.82
C LYS A 633 137.12 -49.80 -58.48
N ILE A 634 136.05 -50.55 -58.81
CA ILE A 634 134.66 -50.13 -58.56
C ILE A 634 134.37 -50.07 -57.06
N THR A 635 134.75 -51.10 -56.32
CA THR A 635 134.52 -51.16 -54.86
C THR A 635 135.30 -50.06 -54.14
N TRP A 636 136.54 -49.77 -54.56
CA TRP A 636 137.31 -48.65 -54.03
C TRP A 636 136.64 -47.30 -54.33
N ILE A 637 136.20 -47.07 -55.58
CA ILE A 637 135.47 -45.85 -55.96
C ILE A 637 134.19 -45.69 -55.14
N VAL A 638 133.35 -46.72 -55.03
CA VAL A 638 132.08 -46.65 -54.28
C VAL A 638 132.34 -46.37 -52.80
N SER A 639 133.36 -47.00 -52.21
CA SER A 639 133.73 -46.79 -50.81
C SER A 639 134.25 -45.37 -50.58
N ALA A 640 135.12 -44.87 -51.45
CA ALA A 640 135.59 -43.49 -51.44
C ALA A 640 134.46 -42.49 -51.64
N LEU A 641 133.46 -42.80 -52.47
CA LEU A 641 132.28 -41.97 -52.71
C LEU A 641 131.37 -41.90 -51.48
N ILE A 642 131.15 -43.02 -50.78
CA ILE A 642 130.36 -43.05 -49.54
C ILE A 642 131.07 -42.24 -48.44
N ILE A 643 132.37 -42.45 -48.25
CA ILE A 643 133.17 -41.69 -47.28
C ILE A 643 133.14 -40.20 -47.65
N GLY A 644 133.36 -39.88 -48.92
CA GLY A 644 133.27 -38.52 -49.46
C GLY A 644 131.92 -37.87 -49.19
N LEU A 645 130.81 -38.57 -49.44
CA LEU A 645 129.45 -38.07 -49.17
C LEU A 645 129.20 -37.84 -47.68
N THR A 646 129.70 -38.72 -46.80
CA THR A 646 129.56 -38.51 -45.35
C THR A 646 130.32 -37.28 -44.86
N TYR A 647 131.54 -37.05 -45.36
CA TYR A 647 132.30 -35.84 -45.06
C TYR A 647 131.69 -34.59 -45.71
N LEU A 648 131.13 -34.70 -46.91
CA LEU A 648 130.42 -33.60 -47.57
C LEU A 648 129.16 -33.21 -46.78
N TYR A 649 128.39 -34.17 -46.29
CA TYR A 649 127.24 -33.91 -45.43
C TYR A 649 127.63 -33.24 -44.11
N LEU A 650 128.73 -33.72 -43.49
CA LEU A 650 129.31 -33.11 -42.30
C LEU A 650 129.72 -31.64 -42.58
N ALA A 651 130.37 -31.38 -43.71
CA ALA A 651 130.83 -30.04 -44.09
C ALA A 651 129.67 -29.08 -44.41
N VAL A 652 128.63 -29.54 -45.12
CA VAL A 652 127.49 -28.70 -45.52
C VAL A 652 126.54 -28.43 -44.36
N PHE A 653 126.26 -29.42 -43.52
CA PHE A 653 125.22 -29.31 -42.48
C PHE A 653 125.77 -29.19 -41.06
N GLY A 654 127.10 -29.29 -40.88
CA GLY A 654 127.76 -29.20 -39.57
C GLY A 654 127.36 -30.30 -38.59
N LYS A 655 126.74 -31.40 -39.06
CA LYS A 655 126.19 -32.49 -38.25
C LYS A 655 126.73 -33.83 -38.74
N SER A 656 127.13 -34.69 -37.81
CA SER A 656 127.41 -36.10 -38.13
C SER A 656 126.11 -36.84 -38.43
N LEU A 657 126.18 -37.81 -39.35
CA LEU A 657 125.06 -38.71 -39.64
C LEU A 657 124.85 -39.66 -38.44
N ASN A 658 123.97 -39.27 -37.51
CA ASN A 658 123.53 -40.11 -36.38
C ASN A 658 122.09 -40.61 -36.61
N PRO A 659 121.87 -41.93 -36.83
CA PRO A 659 120.55 -42.49 -37.09
C PRO A 659 119.53 -42.31 -35.95
N GLU A 660 119.95 -42.35 -34.68
CA GLU A 660 119.02 -42.32 -33.54
C GLU A 660 118.37 -40.95 -33.37
N LYS A 661 119.17 -39.88 -33.46
CA LYS A 661 118.68 -38.50 -33.38
C LYS A 661 117.71 -38.16 -34.52
N TYR A 662 117.95 -38.71 -35.70
CA TYR A 662 117.07 -38.56 -36.86
C TYR A 662 115.67 -39.16 -36.61
N PHE A 663 115.57 -40.34 -36.01
CA PHE A 663 114.26 -40.97 -35.73
C PHE A 663 113.44 -40.22 -34.68
N VAL A 664 114.08 -39.59 -33.69
CA VAL A 664 113.39 -38.76 -32.68
C VAL A 664 112.82 -37.49 -33.30
N GLU A 665 113.62 -36.76 -34.07
CA GLU A 665 113.17 -35.55 -34.78
C GLU A 665 112.06 -35.88 -35.80
N LEU A 666 112.14 -37.05 -36.45
CA LEU A 666 111.10 -37.54 -37.35
C LEU A 666 109.76 -37.79 -36.63
N LYS A 667 109.76 -38.38 -35.42
CA LYS A 667 108.54 -38.64 -34.66
C LYS A 667 107.85 -37.34 -34.23
N GLU A 668 108.61 -36.36 -33.76
CA GLU A 668 108.11 -35.04 -33.37
C GLU A 668 107.53 -34.26 -34.55
N GLN A 669 108.19 -34.29 -35.72
CA GLN A 669 107.64 -33.68 -36.93
C GLN A 669 106.32 -34.33 -37.37
N ILE A 670 106.23 -35.66 -37.32
CA ILE A 670 104.97 -36.36 -37.66
C ILE A 670 103.88 -36.01 -36.65
N LYS A 671 104.18 -35.92 -35.35
CA LYS A 671 103.22 -35.51 -34.32
C LYS A 671 102.64 -34.13 -34.59
N LYS A 672 103.49 -33.15 -34.90
CA LYS A 672 103.06 -31.78 -35.23
C LYS A 672 102.21 -31.73 -36.50
N ASN A 673 102.51 -32.55 -37.50
CA ASN A 673 101.74 -32.62 -38.73
C ASN A 673 100.39 -33.31 -38.53
N VAL A 674 100.34 -34.42 -37.81
CA VAL A 674 99.10 -35.17 -37.54
C VAL A 674 98.16 -34.35 -36.65
N TYR A 675 98.67 -33.65 -35.64
CA TYR A 675 97.81 -32.79 -34.80
C TYR A 675 97.26 -31.57 -35.58
N ARG A 676 97.99 -31.07 -36.58
CA ARG A 676 97.47 -30.07 -37.53
C ARG A 676 96.43 -30.65 -38.49
N GLU A 677 96.62 -31.89 -38.95
CA GLU A 677 95.68 -32.59 -39.84
C GLU A 677 94.32 -32.83 -39.17
N PHE A 678 94.33 -33.21 -37.89
CA PHE A 678 93.11 -33.41 -37.10
C PHE A 678 92.59 -32.13 -36.42
N THR A 679 93.21 -30.97 -36.71
CA THR A 679 92.84 -29.65 -36.19
C THR A 679 92.59 -29.66 -34.67
N VAL A 680 93.49 -30.30 -33.91
CA VAL A 680 93.34 -30.42 -32.45
C VAL A 680 94.00 -29.23 -31.78
N ASP A 681 93.20 -28.27 -31.29
CA ASP A 681 93.67 -27.16 -30.46
C ASP A 681 93.53 -27.50 -28.97
N LEU A 682 94.66 -27.52 -28.26
CA LEU A 682 94.72 -27.82 -26.84
C LEU A 682 94.41 -26.59 -25.97
N SER A 683 94.53 -25.38 -26.51
CA SER A 683 94.15 -24.13 -25.84
C SER A 683 92.63 -24.01 -25.77
N GLU A 684 91.96 -24.23 -26.90
CA GLU A 684 90.51 -24.18 -27.03
C GLU A 684 89.80 -25.16 -26.08
N LEU A 685 90.36 -26.37 -25.91
CA LEU A 685 89.79 -27.38 -25.00
C LEU A 685 89.87 -26.95 -23.52
N ASN A 686 90.91 -26.22 -23.12
CA ASN A 686 91.06 -25.75 -21.74
C ASN A 686 90.15 -24.55 -21.46
N GLU A 687 90.04 -23.61 -22.39
CA GLU A 687 89.12 -22.48 -22.29
C GLU A 687 87.66 -22.92 -22.19
N LEU A 688 87.25 -23.93 -22.99
CA LEU A 688 85.90 -24.48 -22.91
C LEU A 688 85.59 -25.13 -21.56
N LYS A 689 86.58 -25.77 -20.91
CA LYS A 689 86.43 -26.37 -19.57
C LYS A 689 86.33 -25.32 -18.45
N GLU A 690 87.01 -24.18 -18.60
CA GLU A 690 86.84 -23.05 -17.68
C GLU A 690 85.45 -22.42 -17.84
N LEU A 691 85.00 -22.25 -19.08
CA LEU A 691 83.68 -21.72 -19.40
C LEU A 691 82.55 -22.64 -18.87
N GLU A 692 82.71 -23.96 -18.96
CA GLU A 692 81.79 -24.95 -18.37
C GLU A 692 81.63 -24.72 -16.86
N ASN A 693 82.75 -24.55 -16.14
CA ASN A 693 82.75 -24.32 -14.70
C ASN A 693 82.09 -22.99 -14.31
N GLU A 694 82.28 -21.93 -15.11
CA GLU A 694 81.66 -20.64 -14.85
C GLU A 694 80.14 -20.67 -15.07
N LEU A 695 79.69 -21.32 -16.15
CA LEU A 695 78.26 -21.49 -16.46
C LEU A 695 77.56 -22.33 -15.38
N ASN A 696 78.18 -23.41 -14.91
CA ASN A 696 77.64 -24.26 -13.83
C ASN A 696 77.47 -23.47 -12.51
N LYS A 697 78.40 -22.56 -12.18
CA LYS A 697 78.26 -21.68 -11.01
C LYS A 697 77.11 -20.67 -11.16
N LYS A 698 76.87 -20.14 -12.37
CA LYS A 698 75.75 -19.22 -12.63
C LYS A 698 74.40 -19.94 -12.58
N LEU A 699 74.35 -21.19 -13.05
CA LEU A 699 73.13 -22.03 -13.04
C LEU A 699 72.73 -22.47 -11.63
N ASN A 700 73.70 -22.72 -10.73
CA ASN A 700 73.42 -23.04 -9.32
C ASN A 700 73.05 -21.82 -8.46
N LYS A 701 73.26 -20.59 -8.96
CA LYS A 701 72.86 -19.33 -8.29
C LYS A 701 71.54 -18.76 -8.82
N ALA A 702 71.00 -19.30 -9.91
CA ALA A 702 69.76 -18.86 -10.58
C ALA A 702 68.67 -19.94 -10.48
#